data_AF-A0AAD9SYG7-F1
#
_entry.id   AF-A0AAD9SYG7-F1
#
_cell.length_a   1.000
_cell.length_b   1.000
_cell.length_c   1.000
_cell.angle_alpha   90.00
_cell.angle_beta   90.00
_cell.angle_gamma   90.00
#
_symmetry.space_group_name_H-M   'P 1'
#
loop_
_entity.id
_entity.type
_entity.pdbx_description
1 polymer ?
#
loop_
_entity_poly.entity_id
_entity_poly.type
_entity_poly.pdbx_seq_one_letter_code
_entity_poly.pdbx_strand_id
1 'polypeptide(L)'
;MDDDPESRDALILDDDAHAERAFARLTQGPRWWKIYGLHFLFKWNARTFEYVAPFLTSVVINHSAIVLTYLAWMLWPALDEHDSAFTRNILFAAILVLDVIQNLSATGNSLSLSRDWIPSLVGVDPSSEQTLTQVNAVMARVDLFCKVASPALLPIIVSTFARNTWIALVTISTLSVWCIEMFCLRRVTRENPRLLSPRAQSKNAVEAIEGQMGEPKNLFGRVTLHLCHRPRLRIRQFFSMAVWPASITTAFLYLTVLVYSATLITYLLQRGFSLGVVTIARTSGSLMGFIATFTTPVASRYLTRRLSLPSNNGVVTRKLGSWGITGQFLALIPVVLVLWNLPPSSPGVNSTAAATASQASLLTTLTLFGFLSLSRLFLWTYSLMEQEIEQSEVPASQRSTFSGTGESFRSCFDLVHWTATVVWSRPEEFKGLAGASLSGTPDTKVVPSTPHFQGEFKLEKEDISNLQRQIGREQSLAASTSPPSTSMPGNDSASAINIDAKLSEPGVRAQALTFPLGNKSVLQPQSAAESQIRPPVQDAVHISCTQSLRSVLGEWEFLNFQLLPATMLENRKDFAGATALAAALLLIWASLINIRGAGLFYEPHPSLELQAGEDSVFLRHAMEVEFPAPIDYAPIREVCNREPSQFRAGLLFSCEEQHGGVGMVRNQILKCLRYAIHAGAAVVVPSMSKRNPQDISDIETSNEVPLEYLFDRDAFITHLTEACPGMRLYNRAEDFPNYAQRAGEPLSLIGDQFEPAHPRTGLEHPQEWRGAFDDWLEERNAHPSSGAPVLVQIGQSYIEYPVHSDGDAFADEFGKILSFRPDTRALAARVLLALKQQFGLPIDPTRAISPGAFYGAHLRLEQDAVWAWDPAEWRFSRTKDQFEEQYQNIRKSRLEIVYVASGDRSVVAQFAQYLRARLSSEPDGGLRNVTVVTKHDLLPQDGARRRLDALTFDQQALVDFLIMFKASAFMGVAHSSFPWTVALRRHELSRYAAYANRGSDILEDEYSTIMGMRADYPYVDPFEYGLWP
;
A
#
# COMPACT_ATOMS: atom_id res chain seq x y z
N MET A 1 -6.09 -10.91 61.69
CA MET A 1 -6.95 -11.90 61.03
C MET A 1 -7.75 -11.10 60.01
N ASP A 2 -7.21 -10.76 58.85
CA ASP A 2 -6.31 -11.52 57.95
C ASP A 2 -7.08 -12.65 57.23
N ASP A 3 -7.35 -12.41 55.95
CA ASP A 3 -7.05 -13.25 54.77
C ASP A 3 -7.66 -14.67 54.67
N ASP A 4 -8.00 -15.22 53.49
CA ASP A 4 -7.68 -14.83 52.10
C ASP A 4 -8.80 -15.32 51.13
N PRO A 5 -9.23 -14.58 50.08
CA PRO A 5 -10.24 -15.06 49.13
C PRO A 5 -9.83 -16.22 48.20
N GLU A 6 -8.53 -16.57 48.10
CA GLU A 6 -7.95 -17.40 47.01
C GLU A 6 -8.34 -18.91 47.00
N SER A 7 -9.36 -19.34 47.76
CA SER A 7 -9.72 -20.76 47.94
C SER A 7 -10.98 -21.23 47.22
N ARG A 8 -11.66 -20.38 46.42
CA ARG A 8 -12.96 -20.72 45.80
C ARG A 8 -12.94 -21.04 44.30
N ASP A 9 -11.96 -20.56 43.54
CA ASP A 9 -11.94 -20.73 42.08
C ASP A 9 -11.35 -22.08 41.63
N ALA A 10 -10.77 -22.86 42.55
CA ALA A 10 -10.15 -24.15 42.27
C ALA A 10 -11.14 -25.32 42.05
N LEU A 11 -12.47 -25.08 42.08
CA LEU A 11 -13.49 -26.14 42.03
C LEU A 11 -14.52 -26.00 40.88
N ILE A 12 -14.30 -25.11 39.92
CA ILE A 12 -15.19 -24.89 38.75
C ILE A 12 -14.39 -24.96 37.43
N LEU A 13 -13.43 -25.89 37.36
CA LEU A 13 -12.47 -25.99 36.23
C LEU A 13 -12.23 -27.42 35.69
N ASP A 14 -12.95 -28.44 36.16
CA ASP A 14 -12.72 -29.85 35.76
C ASP A 14 -13.90 -30.52 35.02
N ASP A 15 -15.14 -30.02 35.15
CA ASP A 15 -16.32 -30.62 34.49
C ASP A 15 -16.37 -30.38 32.97
N ASP A 16 -16.07 -29.16 32.49
CA ASP A 16 -16.08 -28.84 31.06
C ASP A 16 -15.07 -29.69 30.26
N ALA A 17 -13.94 -30.04 30.88
CA ALA A 17 -12.90 -30.87 30.29
C ALA A 17 -13.36 -32.30 29.97
N HIS A 18 -14.46 -32.76 30.55
CA HIS A 18 -15.04 -34.07 30.26
C HIS A 18 -16.13 -34.05 29.18
N ALA A 19 -16.84 -32.91 29.00
CA ALA A 19 -17.86 -32.74 27.96
C ALA A 19 -17.25 -32.72 26.54
N GLU A 20 -16.18 -31.94 26.32
CA GLU A 20 -15.51 -31.86 25.00
C GLU A 20 -14.99 -33.22 24.52
N ARG A 21 -14.44 -34.02 25.44
CA ARG A 21 -13.86 -35.34 25.14
C ARG A 21 -14.88 -36.39 24.70
N ALA A 22 -16.16 -36.21 25.04
CA ALA A 22 -17.26 -37.05 24.58
C ALA A 22 -17.69 -36.68 23.15
N PHE A 23 -17.83 -35.38 22.86
CA PHE A 23 -18.29 -34.90 21.55
C PHE A 23 -17.30 -35.25 20.42
N ALA A 24 -16.01 -35.27 20.73
CA ALA A 24 -14.93 -35.59 19.79
C ALA A 24 -14.96 -37.02 19.18
N ARG A 25 -15.80 -37.95 19.66
CA ARG A 25 -15.81 -39.35 19.21
C ARG A 25 -16.97 -39.76 18.28
N LEU A 26 -17.93 -38.87 17.99
CA LEU A 26 -19.20 -39.25 17.34
C LEU A 26 -19.33 -38.94 15.83
N THR A 27 -18.25 -38.55 15.13
CA THR A 27 -18.31 -38.14 13.70
C THR A 27 -17.50 -39.04 12.75
N GLN A 28 -17.85 -40.34 12.68
CA GLN A 28 -17.35 -41.23 11.63
C GLN A 28 -17.97 -40.93 10.25
N GLY A 29 -17.32 -40.04 9.50
CA GLY A 29 -17.59 -39.80 8.07
C GLY A 29 -18.69 -38.77 7.79
N PRO A 30 -18.64 -38.05 6.64
CA PRO A 30 -17.96 -38.46 5.41
C PRO A 30 -16.73 -37.62 4.98
N ARG A 31 -15.65 -38.31 4.57
CA ARG A 31 -14.60 -37.85 3.63
C ARG A 31 -14.09 -36.40 3.82
N TRP A 32 -13.56 -36.12 5.00
CA TRP A 32 -12.93 -34.85 5.40
C TRP A 32 -11.92 -34.26 4.40
N TRP A 33 -11.21 -35.05 3.58
CA TRP A 33 -10.28 -34.49 2.57
C TRP A 33 -10.95 -33.54 1.57
N LYS A 34 -12.22 -33.78 1.21
CA LYS A 34 -13.01 -32.86 0.37
C LYS A 34 -13.36 -31.58 1.11
N ILE A 35 -13.58 -31.67 2.43
CA ILE A 35 -13.91 -30.55 3.30
C ILE A 35 -12.67 -29.69 3.57
N TYR A 36 -11.49 -30.28 3.82
CA TYR A 36 -10.25 -29.52 3.97
C TYR A 36 -9.83 -28.84 2.66
N GLY A 37 -9.97 -29.52 1.51
CA GLY A 37 -9.77 -28.89 0.20
C GLY A 37 -10.72 -27.71 -0.04
N LEU A 38 -12.03 -27.87 0.19
CA LEU A 38 -12.98 -26.76 0.08
C LEU A 38 -12.71 -25.66 1.10
N HIS A 39 -12.46 -25.98 2.38
CA HIS A 39 -12.24 -24.99 3.44
C HIS A 39 -10.95 -24.19 3.22
N PHE A 40 -9.92 -24.79 2.63
CA PHE A 40 -8.72 -24.09 2.18
C PHE A 40 -9.03 -23.13 1.02
N LEU A 41 -9.78 -23.58 0.00
CA LEU A 41 -10.20 -22.74 -1.13
C LEU A 41 -11.21 -21.65 -0.74
N PHE A 42 -12.07 -21.89 0.26
CA PHE A 42 -12.99 -20.91 0.82
C PHE A 42 -12.27 -19.91 1.74
N LYS A 43 -11.30 -20.34 2.56
CA LYS A 43 -10.45 -19.41 3.32
C LYS A 43 -9.54 -18.59 2.40
N TRP A 44 -9.08 -19.14 1.29
CA TRP A 44 -8.42 -18.37 0.22
C TRP A 44 -9.36 -17.27 -0.29
N ASN A 45 -10.61 -17.60 -0.66
CA ASN A 45 -11.60 -16.64 -1.15
C ASN A 45 -12.07 -15.63 -0.07
N ALA A 46 -11.99 -15.97 1.21
CA ALA A 46 -12.32 -15.08 2.34
C ALA A 46 -11.12 -14.21 2.77
N ARG A 47 -9.88 -14.60 2.44
CA ARG A 47 -8.65 -13.83 2.75
C ARG A 47 -8.00 -13.16 1.54
N THR A 48 -8.57 -13.27 0.34
CA THR A 48 -8.16 -12.48 -0.83
C THR A 48 -8.24 -10.96 -0.61
N PHE A 49 -8.99 -10.53 0.41
CA PHE A 49 -9.10 -9.14 0.84
C PHE A 49 -7.91 -8.65 1.67
N GLU A 50 -7.06 -9.54 2.20
CA GLU A 50 -5.78 -9.17 2.84
C GLU A 50 -4.68 -9.10 1.76
N TYR A 51 -3.67 -8.22 1.92
CA TYR A 51 -2.51 -8.23 1.01
C TYR A 51 -1.57 -9.42 1.30
N VAL A 52 -1.50 -9.85 2.56
CA VAL A 52 -0.48 -10.82 3.04
C VAL A 52 -0.91 -12.28 2.90
N ALA A 53 -2.12 -12.65 3.32
CA ALA A 53 -2.52 -14.05 3.38
C ALA A 53 -2.52 -14.78 2.01
N PRO A 54 -2.92 -14.19 0.87
CA PRO A 54 -2.83 -14.86 -0.43
C PRO A 54 -1.38 -15.12 -0.85
N PHE A 55 -0.49 -14.12 -0.68
CA PHE A 55 0.93 -14.24 -0.99
C PHE A 55 1.60 -15.31 -0.13
N LEU A 56 1.43 -15.25 1.20
CA LEU A 56 1.95 -16.25 2.15
C LEU A 56 1.53 -17.68 1.76
N THR A 57 0.24 -17.87 1.44
CA THR A 57 -0.29 -19.19 1.10
C THR A 57 0.28 -19.67 -0.24
N SER A 58 0.45 -18.78 -1.21
CA SER A 58 1.04 -19.07 -2.52
C SER A 58 2.54 -19.41 -2.44
N VAL A 59 3.32 -18.72 -1.59
CA VAL A 59 4.74 -19.03 -1.29
C VAL A 59 4.90 -20.43 -0.69
N VAL A 60 4.02 -20.80 0.25
CA VAL A 60 3.99 -22.14 0.87
C VAL A 60 3.65 -23.22 -0.14
N ILE A 61 2.65 -23.01 -1.01
CA ILE A 61 2.30 -23.94 -2.10
C ILE A 61 3.49 -24.14 -3.05
N ASN A 62 4.13 -23.03 -3.45
CA ASN A 62 5.22 -23.04 -4.41
C ASN A 62 6.43 -23.87 -3.94
N HIS A 63 6.96 -23.55 -2.76
CA HIS A 63 8.12 -24.26 -2.21
C HIS A 63 7.81 -25.73 -1.88
N SER A 64 6.59 -26.03 -1.43
CA SER A 64 6.14 -27.41 -1.22
C SER A 64 6.12 -28.21 -2.54
N ALA A 65 5.61 -27.62 -3.63
CA ALA A 65 5.58 -28.27 -4.93
C ALA A 65 6.97 -28.52 -5.49
N ILE A 66 7.89 -27.54 -5.38
CA ILE A 66 9.29 -27.68 -5.81
C ILE A 66 10.00 -28.82 -5.06
N VAL A 67 9.89 -28.85 -3.73
CA VAL A 67 10.52 -29.90 -2.90
C VAL A 67 9.94 -31.28 -3.21
N LEU A 68 8.61 -31.40 -3.39
CA LEU A 68 7.98 -32.66 -3.80
C LEU A 68 8.44 -33.12 -5.19
N THR A 69 8.63 -32.21 -6.14
CA THR A 69 9.19 -32.51 -7.47
C THR A 69 10.63 -33.03 -7.37
N TYR A 70 11.49 -32.44 -6.54
CA TYR A 70 12.86 -32.95 -6.36
C TYR A 70 12.90 -34.32 -5.68
N LEU A 71 12.03 -34.57 -4.70
CA LEU A 71 11.89 -35.89 -4.07
C LEU A 71 11.36 -36.93 -5.08
N ALA A 72 10.40 -36.57 -5.94
CA ALA A 72 9.92 -37.43 -7.02
C ALA A 72 11.04 -37.77 -8.02
N TRP A 73 11.88 -36.81 -8.42
CA TRP A 73 13.05 -37.05 -9.26
C TRP A 73 14.14 -37.90 -8.58
N MET A 74 14.28 -37.81 -7.25
CA MET A 74 15.18 -38.68 -6.47
C MET A 74 14.69 -40.14 -6.42
N LEU A 75 13.37 -40.37 -6.44
CA LEU A 75 12.75 -41.69 -6.43
C LEU A 75 12.70 -42.37 -7.81
N TRP A 76 12.79 -41.61 -8.91
CA TRP A 76 12.77 -42.13 -10.28
C TRP A 76 13.65 -43.38 -10.54
N PRO A 77 14.91 -43.48 -10.05
CA PRO A 77 15.79 -44.61 -10.35
C PRO A 77 15.34 -45.92 -9.71
N ALA A 78 14.74 -45.85 -8.52
CA ALA A 78 14.25 -47.03 -7.79
C ALA A 78 13.01 -47.66 -8.44
N LEU A 79 12.40 -46.98 -9.43
CA LEU A 79 11.29 -47.52 -10.23
C LEU A 79 11.75 -48.17 -11.55
N ASP A 80 12.98 -47.93 -12.00
CA ASP A 80 13.53 -48.58 -13.20
C ASP A 80 13.94 -50.04 -12.93
N GLU A 81 14.30 -50.39 -11.69
CA GLU A 81 14.61 -51.78 -11.27
C GLU A 81 13.36 -52.67 -11.07
N HIS A 82 12.16 -52.07 -10.98
CA HIS A 82 10.89 -52.78 -10.72
C HIS A 82 9.87 -52.69 -11.87
N ASP A 83 10.34 -52.45 -13.09
CA ASP A 83 9.75 -52.78 -14.41
C ASP A 83 8.23 -52.57 -14.60
N SER A 84 7.65 -51.56 -13.94
CA SER A 84 6.22 -51.23 -14.05
C SER A 84 6.03 -49.88 -14.73
N ALA A 85 5.92 -49.90 -16.06
CA ALA A 85 5.69 -48.70 -16.88
C ALA A 85 4.47 -47.86 -16.42
N PHE A 86 3.46 -48.51 -15.83
CA PHE A 86 2.32 -47.85 -15.19
C PHE A 86 2.74 -46.93 -14.02
N THR A 87 3.62 -47.40 -13.14
CA THR A 87 4.13 -46.65 -11.98
C THR A 87 5.00 -45.47 -12.43
N ARG A 88 5.86 -45.69 -13.43
CA ARG A 88 6.66 -44.62 -14.07
C ARG A 88 5.78 -43.54 -14.71
N ASN A 89 4.71 -43.94 -15.39
CA ASN A 89 3.73 -43.00 -15.98
C ASN A 89 2.96 -42.22 -14.90
N ILE A 90 2.61 -42.85 -13.77
CA ILE A 90 2.00 -42.17 -12.62
C ILE A 90 2.95 -41.16 -11.99
N LEU A 91 4.22 -41.53 -11.76
CA LEU A 91 5.22 -40.60 -11.21
C LEU A 91 5.45 -39.42 -12.14
N PHE A 92 5.56 -39.66 -13.45
CA PHE A 92 5.70 -38.61 -14.46
C PHE A 92 4.47 -37.68 -14.48
N ALA A 93 3.25 -38.23 -14.44
CA ALA A 93 2.03 -37.43 -14.34
C ALA A 93 1.97 -36.61 -13.04
N ALA A 94 2.43 -37.15 -11.91
CA ALA A 94 2.52 -36.42 -10.64
C ALA A 94 3.54 -35.27 -10.72
N ILE A 95 4.71 -35.49 -11.33
CA ILE A 95 5.72 -34.44 -11.58
C ILE A 95 5.13 -33.32 -12.45
N LEU A 96 4.41 -33.65 -13.53
CA LEU A 96 3.75 -32.64 -14.37
C LEU A 96 2.69 -31.83 -13.60
N VAL A 97 1.89 -32.46 -12.74
CA VAL A 97 0.91 -31.76 -11.89
C VAL A 97 1.62 -30.85 -10.87
N LEU A 98 2.73 -31.28 -10.29
CA LEU A 98 3.52 -30.46 -9.36
C LEU A 98 4.19 -29.26 -10.06
N ASP A 99 4.70 -29.43 -11.29
CA ASP A 99 5.23 -28.31 -12.09
C ASP A 99 4.14 -27.29 -12.48
N VAL A 100 2.93 -27.75 -12.84
CA VAL A 100 1.78 -26.84 -13.04
C VAL A 100 1.44 -26.07 -11.76
N ILE A 101 1.45 -26.72 -10.59
CA ILE A 101 1.22 -26.06 -9.29
C ILE A 101 2.34 -25.07 -8.96
N GLN A 102 3.60 -25.43 -9.19
CA GLN A 102 4.76 -24.54 -9.07
C GLN A 102 4.59 -23.30 -9.94
N ASN A 103 4.33 -23.46 -11.24
CA ASN A 103 4.31 -22.34 -12.19
C ASN A 103 3.12 -21.40 -11.92
N LEU A 104 1.94 -21.93 -11.60
CA LEU A 104 0.78 -21.11 -11.20
C LEU A 104 1.03 -20.34 -9.89
N SER A 105 1.66 -20.96 -8.88
CA SER A 105 1.96 -20.31 -7.61
C SER A 105 3.13 -19.30 -7.70
N ALA A 106 4.15 -19.56 -8.53
CA ALA A 106 5.22 -18.61 -8.81
C ALA A 106 4.68 -17.34 -9.49
N THR A 107 3.79 -17.51 -10.49
CA THR A 107 3.06 -16.40 -11.11
C THR A 107 2.16 -15.67 -10.09
N GLY A 108 1.46 -16.40 -9.23
CA GLY A 108 0.67 -15.81 -8.14
C GLY A 108 1.49 -14.98 -7.15
N ASN A 109 2.69 -15.45 -6.78
CA ASN A 109 3.64 -14.71 -5.93
C ASN A 109 4.08 -13.42 -6.65
N SER A 110 4.55 -13.54 -7.90
CA SER A 110 5.07 -12.43 -8.69
C SER A 110 4.03 -11.34 -8.94
N LEU A 111 2.78 -11.72 -9.27
CA LEU A 111 1.67 -10.78 -9.46
C LEU A 111 1.28 -10.10 -8.14
N SER A 112 1.15 -10.85 -7.04
CA SER A 112 0.78 -10.27 -5.74
C SER A 112 1.85 -9.29 -5.24
N LEU A 113 3.14 -9.64 -5.36
CA LEU A 113 4.24 -8.76 -4.99
C LEU A 113 4.32 -7.53 -5.91
N SER A 114 4.33 -7.72 -7.23
CA SER A 114 4.53 -6.61 -8.17
C SER A 114 3.32 -5.68 -8.29
N ARG A 115 2.08 -6.19 -8.19
CA ARG A 115 0.87 -5.39 -8.44
C ARG A 115 0.22 -4.90 -7.14
N ASP A 116 0.13 -5.74 -6.11
CA ASP A 116 -0.56 -5.37 -4.87
C ASP A 116 0.38 -4.81 -3.79
N TRP A 117 1.55 -5.42 -3.56
CA TRP A 117 2.46 -5.00 -2.50
C TRP A 117 3.25 -3.73 -2.85
N ILE A 118 4.00 -3.72 -3.97
CA ILE A 118 4.89 -2.60 -4.32
C ILE A 118 4.16 -1.24 -4.32
N PRO A 119 3.00 -1.06 -4.97
CA PRO A 119 2.34 0.25 -4.96
C PRO A 119 1.78 0.64 -3.59
N SER A 120 1.46 -0.33 -2.74
CA SER A 120 0.99 -0.10 -1.37
C SER A 120 2.12 0.25 -0.38
N LEU A 121 3.38 0.06 -0.80
CA LEU A 121 4.58 0.49 -0.07
C LEU A 121 5.15 1.80 -0.64
N VAL A 122 5.10 2.00 -1.96
CA VAL A 122 5.63 3.20 -2.64
C VAL A 122 4.65 4.37 -2.62
N GLY A 123 3.34 4.12 -2.74
CA GLY A 123 2.30 5.15 -2.78
C GLY A 123 1.91 5.75 -1.43
N VAL A 124 2.82 5.70 -0.44
CA VAL A 124 2.57 6.13 0.95
C VAL A 124 3.24 7.47 1.28
N ASP A 125 4.40 7.75 0.71
CA ASP A 125 5.24 8.88 1.12
C ASP A 125 5.76 9.69 -0.08
N PRO A 126 5.18 10.87 -0.39
CA PRO A 126 5.63 11.74 -1.47
C PRO A 126 6.97 12.45 -1.16
N SER A 127 7.57 12.27 0.03
CA SER A 127 8.95 12.69 0.31
C SER A 127 10.01 11.64 -0.11
N SER A 128 9.59 10.43 -0.52
CA SER A 128 10.47 9.43 -1.11
C SER A 128 11.01 9.87 -2.48
N GLU A 129 12.34 9.91 -2.64
CA GLU A 129 12.98 10.08 -3.96
C GLU A 129 12.65 8.93 -4.94
N GLN A 130 12.14 7.79 -4.45
CA GLN A 130 11.95 6.56 -5.20
C GLN A 130 10.56 6.50 -5.85
N THR A 131 10.44 7.15 -7.00
CA THR A 131 9.28 6.99 -7.89
C THR A 131 9.02 5.53 -8.24
N LEU A 132 7.76 5.17 -8.51
CA LEU A 132 7.32 3.81 -8.84
C LEU A 132 8.14 3.16 -9.98
N THR A 133 8.55 3.94 -10.99
CA THR A 133 9.48 3.55 -12.06
C THR A 133 10.78 2.96 -11.55
N GLN A 134 11.35 3.55 -10.49
CA GLN A 134 12.64 3.16 -9.93
C GLN A 134 12.53 1.83 -9.21
N VAL A 135 11.51 1.65 -8.37
CA VAL A 135 11.28 0.40 -7.61
C VAL A 135 10.94 -0.75 -8.55
N ASN A 136 10.10 -0.53 -9.56
CA ASN A 136 9.85 -1.49 -10.64
C ASN A 136 11.15 -1.91 -11.35
N ALA A 137 12.03 -0.95 -11.64
CA ALA A 137 13.33 -1.20 -12.27
C ALA A 137 14.36 -1.84 -11.33
N VAL A 138 14.30 -1.65 -10.01
CA VAL A 138 15.06 -2.44 -9.02
C VAL A 138 14.63 -3.91 -9.12
N MET A 139 13.33 -4.18 -9.03
CA MET A 139 12.81 -5.55 -9.04
C MET A 139 13.08 -6.28 -10.35
N ALA A 140 12.92 -5.60 -11.49
CA ALA A 140 13.25 -6.15 -12.80
C ALA A 140 14.76 -6.48 -12.95
N ARG A 141 15.66 -5.71 -12.30
CA ARG A 141 17.11 -6.04 -12.29
C ARG A 141 17.41 -7.32 -11.55
N VAL A 142 16.80 -7.52 -10.39
CA VAL A 142 16.99 -8.73 -9.57
C VAL A 142 16.46 -9.95 -10.32
N ASP A 143 15.25 -9.86 -10.87
CA ASP A 143 14.64 -10.91 -11.71
C ASP A 143 15.51 -11.28 -12.93
N LEU A 144 15.93 -10.28 -13.72
CA LEU A 144 16.79 -10.49 -14.88
C LEU A 144 18.15 -11.09 -14.53
N PHE A 145 18.77 -10.62 -13.43
CA PHE A 145 20.03 -11.18 -12.95
C PHE A 145 19.86 -12.66 -12.58
N CYS A 146 18.80 -13.01 -11.83
CA CYS A 146 18.53 -14.40 -11.46
C CYS A 146 18.25 -15.29 -12.68
N LYS A 147 17.50 -14.78 -13.67
CA LYS A 147 17.20 -15.47 -14.93
C LYS A 147 18.43 -15.70 -15.83
N VAL A 148 19.51 -14.95 -15.64
CA VAL A 148 20.81 -15.18 -16.32
C VAL A 148 21.72 -16.07 -15.47
N ALA A 149 21.78 -15.87 -14.15
CA ALA A 149 22.67 -16.60 -13.25
C ALA A 149 22.27 -18.06 -13.05
N SER A 150 20.97 -18.36 -12.87
CA SER A 150 20.49 -19.72 -12.60
C SER A 150 20.82 -20.71 -13.73
N PRO A 151 20.55 -20.42 -15.02
CA PRO A 151 20.94 -21.30 -16.13
C PRO A 151 22.46 -21.44 -16.35
N ALA A 152 23.28 -20.54 -15.79
CA ALA A 152 24.74 -20.64 -15.84
C ALA A 152 25.31 -21.52 -14.71
N LEU A 153 24.69 -21.48 -13.52
CA LEU A 153 25.11 -22.26 -12.35
C LEU A 153 24.66 -23.72 -12.41
N LEU A 154 23.44 -23.99 -12.91
CA LEU A 154 22.86 -25.35 -12.90
C LEU A 154 23.72 -26.39 -13.68
N PRO A 155 24.24 -26.11 -14.89
CA PRO A 155 25.11 -27.06 -15.60
C PRO A 155 26.41 -27.38 -14.86
N ILE A 156 26.97 -26.41 -14.14
CA ILE A 156 28.18 -26.60 -13.31
C ILE A 156 27.87 -27.54 -12.15
N ILE A 157 26.75 -27.32 -11.45
CA ILE A 157 26.29 -28.18 -10.35
C ILE A 157 26.03 -29.61 -10.85
N VAL A 158 25.29 -29.78 -11.95
CA VAL A 158 24.91 -31.09 -12.51
C VAL A 158 26.11 -31.88 -13.07
N SER A 159 27.16 -31.18 -13.53
CA SER A 159 28.40 -31.82 -14.01
C SER A 159 29.43 -32.12 -12.92
N THR A 160 29.37 -31.42 -11.78
CA THR A 160 30.36 -31.54 -10.69
C THR A 160 29.98 -32.60 -9.65
N PHE A 161 28.69 -32.86 -9.45
CA PHE A 161 28.20 -33.73 -8.38
C PHE A 161 27.39 -34.92 -8.91
N ALA A 162 27.44 -36.05 -8.21
CA ALA A 162 26.55 -37.18 -8.49
C ALA A 162 25.06 -36.79 -8.37
N ARG A 163 24.18 -37.47 -9.13
CA ARG A 163 22.74 -37.15 -9.24
C ARG A 163 22.07 -36.91 -7.89
N ASN A 164 22.19 -37.87 -6.98
CA ASN A 164 21.51 -37.80 -5.68
C ASN A 164 22.06 -36.63 -4.84
N THR A 165 23.37 -36.37 -4.92
CA THR A 165 24.06 -35.27 -4.23
C THR A 165 23.61 -33.89 -4.72
N TRP A 166 23.46 -33.66 -6.03
CA TRP A 166 22.97 -32.35 -6.50
C TRP A 166 21.47 -32.16 -6.25
N ILE A 167 20.64 -33.20 -6.38
CA ILE A 167 19.21 -33.10 -6.03
C ILE A 167 19.08 -32.76 -4.54
N ALA A 168 19.87 -33.38 -3.66
CA ALA A 168 19.91 -33.06 -2.24
C ALA A 168 20.37 -31.61 -1.98
N LEU A 169 21.46 -31.16 -2.62
CA LEU A 169 21.97 -29.79 -2.48
C LEU A 169 20.94 -28.75 -2.90
N VAL A 170 20.25 -28.94 -4.04
CA VAL A 170 19.21 -28.02 -4.49
C VAL A 170 18.00 -28.06 -3.55
N THR A 171 17.56 -29.24 -3.09
CA THR A 171 16.45 -29.38 -2.13
C THR A 171 16.74 -28.66 -0.80
N ILE A 172 17.94 -28.85 -0.24
CA ILE A 172 18.37 -28.18 1.00
C ILE A 172 18.48 -26.66 0.78
N SER A 173 18.96 -26.23 -0.38
CA SER A 173 18.99 -24.81 -0.76
C SER A 173 17.58 -24.20 -0.81
N THR A 174 16.62 -24.85 -1.49
CA THR A 174 15.22 -24.41 -1.55
C THR A 174 14.57 -24.33 -0.16
N LEU A 175 14.79 -25.32 0.71
CA LEU A 175 14.29 -25.28 2.10
C LEU A 175 14.92 -24.12 2.91
N SER A 176 16.20 -23.85 2.70
CA SER A 176 16.92 -22.74 3.34
C SER A 176 16.42 -21.37 2.87
N VAL A 177 16.23 -21.21 1.55
CA VAL A 177 15.66 -19.99 0.94
C VAL A 177 14.22 -19.77 1.43
N TRP A 178 13.39 -20.80 1.49
CA TRP A 178 12.02 -20.70 2.00
C TRP A 178 11.98 -20.21 3.45
N CYS A 179 12.91 -20.67 4.31
CA CYS A 179 13.01 -20.18 5.68
C CYS A 179 13.44 -18.71 5.76
N ILE A 180 14.36 -18.27 4.88
CA ILE A 180 14.80 -16.87 4.78
C ILE A 180 13.68 -15.98 4.26
N GLU A 181 12.97 -16.40 3.21
CA GLU A 181 11.81 -15.68 2.66
C GLU A 181 10.72 -15.54 3.73
N MET A 182 10.39 -16.60 4.45
CA MET A 182 9.42 -16.57 5.55
C MET A 182 9.84 -15.66 6.72
N PHE A 183 11.14 -15.50 6.96
CA PHE A 183 11.65 -14.54 7.95
C PHE A 183 11.54 -13.09 7.44
N CYS A 184 12.01 -12.82 6.22
CA CYS A 184 11.88 -11.51 5.57
C CYS A 184 10.42 -11.07 5.44
N LEU A 185 9.52 -12.01 5.12
CA LEU A 185 8.09 -11.77 5.00
C LEU A 185 7.50 -11.30 6.34
N ARG A 186 7.73 -12.04 7.42
CA ARG A 186 7.31 -11.68 8.78
C ARG A 186 7.88 -10.33 9.22
N ARG A 187 9.11 -10.02 8.82
CA ARG A 187 9.76 -8.74 9.10
C ARG A 187 9.06 -7.59 8.37
N VAL A 188 8.94 -7.65 7.04
CA VAL A 188 8.31 -6.60 6.22
C VAL A 188 6.86 -6.37 6.65
N THR A 189 6.10 -7.41 6.98
CA THR A 189 4.70 -7.26 7.43
C THR A 189 4.55 -6.73 8.84
N ARG A 190 5.57 -6.92 9.71
CA ARG A 190 5.61 -6.27 11.04
C ARG A 190 6.03 -4.81 10.95
N GLU A 191 6.95 -4.48 10.04
CA GLU A 191 7.41 -3.12 9.78
C GLU A 191 6.36 -2.29 9.00
N ASN A 192 5.47 -2.94 8.25
CA ASN A 192 4.44 -2.29 7.42
C ASN A 192 3.03 -2.84 7.73
N PRO A 193 2.39 -2.44 8.85
CA PRO A 193 1.07 -2.97 9.26
C PRO A 193 -0.04 -2.68 8.26
N ARG A 194 0.12 -1.69 7.36
CA ARG A 194 -0.82 -1.43 6.24
C ARG A 194 -1.01 -2.65 5.34
N LEU A 195 -0.02 -3.53 5.19
CA LEU A 195 -0.16 -4.80 4.44
C LEU A 195 -1.08 -5.82 5.13
N LEU A 196 -1.28 -5.70 6.44
CA LEU A 196 -2.20 -6.55 7.22
C LEU A 196 -3.64 -6.01 7.19
N SER A 197 -3.85 -4.78 6.71
CA SER A 197 -5.19 -4.22 6.56
C SER A 197 -5.97 -4.85 5.40
N PRO A 198 -7.31 -4.96 5.49
CA PRO A 198 -8.14 -5.31 4.34
C PRO A 198 -8.06 -4.25 3.25
N ARG A 199 -8.00 -4.67 1.98
CA ARG A 199 -8.17 -3.80 0.81
C ARG A 199 -9.45 -2.96 0.98
N ALA A 200 -9.35 -1.64 0.81
CA ALA A 200 -10.47 -0.73 0.96
C ALA A 200 -11.68 -1.18 0.11
N GLN A 201 -12.84 -1.35 0.76
CA GLN A 201 -14.03 -1.93 0.14
C GLN A 201 -14.73 -0.96 -0.81
N SER A 202 -14.42 -1.05 -2.11
CA SER A 202 -15.49 -0.87 -3.10
C SER A 202 -16.31 -2.17 -3.12
N LYS A 203 -17.51 -2.15 -2.53
CA LYS A 203 -18.52 -3.22 -2.67
C LYS A 203 -19.07 -3.19 -4.10
N ASN A 204 -18.28 -3.69 -5.03
CA ASN A 204 -18.60 -3.66 -6.46
C ASN A 204 -19.86 -4.49 -6.73
N ALA A 205 -20.63 -4.14 -7.76
CA ALA A 205 -21.87 -4.84 -8.13
C ALA A 205 -21.69 -6.35 -8.36
N VAL A 206 -20.48 -6.82 -8.64
CA VAL A 206 -20.12 -8.24 -8.70
C VAL A 206 -20.34 -8.97 -7.36
N GLU A 207 -20.01 -8.38 -6.21
CA GLU A 207 -20.25 -9.01 -4.91
C GLU A 207 -21.74 -9.05 -4.55
N ALA A 208 -22.52 -8.05 -4.99
CA ALA A 208 -23.97 -8.09 -4.88
C ALA A 208 -24.58 -9.23 -5.73
N ILE A 209 -24.04 -9.47 -6.94
CA ILE A 209 -24.44 -10.58 -7.81
C ILE A 209 -24.00 -11.93 -7.22
N GLU A 210 -22.76 -12.07 -6.75
CA GLU A 210 -22.27 -13.31 -6.12
C GLU A 210 -22.98 -13.62 -4.79
N GLY A 211 -23.39 -12.60 -4.03
CA GLY A 211 -24.19 -12.76 -2.82
C GLY A 211 -25.66 -13.14 -3.09
N GLN A 212 -26.20 -12.75 -4.25
CA GLN A 212 -27.56 -13.15 -4.69
C GLN A 212 -27.58 -14.53 -5.34
N MET A 213 -26.49 -14.97 -5.99
CA MET A 213 -26.35 -16.34 -6.52
C MET A 213 -26.04 -17.34 -5.40
N GLY A 214 -27.08 -17.71 -4.64
CA GLY A 214 -26.99 -18.69 -3.56
C GLY A 214 -26.27 -19.99 -3.96
N GLU A 215 -25.38 -20.45 -3.07
CA GLU A 215 -24.40 -21.52 -3.32
C GLU A 215 -25.04 -22.79 -3.95
N PRO A 216 -24.65 -23.20 -5.17
CA PRO A 216 -25.31 -24.29 -5.87
C PRO A 216 -25.02 -25.63 -5.18
N LYS A 217 -26.07 -26.23 -4.61
CA LYS A 217 -25.99 -27.48 -3.80
C LYS A 217 -25.39 -28.68 -4.56
N ASN A 218 -25.40 -28.66 -5.89
CA ASN A 218 -24.94 -29.75 -6.75
C ASN A 218 -23.51 -29.51 -7.25
N LEU A 219 -22.67 -30.56 -7.22
CA LEU A 219 -21.27 -30.51 -7.65
C LEU A 219 -21.09 -29.92 -9.06
N PHE A 220 -21.94 -30.31 -10.01
CA PHE A 220 -21.90 -29.79 -11.38
C PHE A 220 -22.17 -28.28 -11.43
N GLY A 221 -23.12 -27.77 -10.64
CA GLY A 221 -23.41 -26.33 -10.55
C GLY A 221 -22.23 -25.52 -10.00
N ARG A 222 -21.54 -26.03 -8.97
CA ARG A 222 -20.27 -25.42 -8.48
C ARG A 222 -19.19 -25.43 -9.57
N VAL A 223 -19.04 -26.54 -10.30
CA VAL A 223 -18.07 -26.64 -11.41
C VAL A 223 -18.38 -25.63 -12.52
N THR A 224 -19.63 -25.48 -12.95
CA THR A 224 -20.03 -24.47 -13.94
C THR A 224 -19.83 -23.03 -13.44
N LEU A 225 -20.14 -22.75 -12.17
CA LEU A 225 -19.92 -21.44 -11.54
C LEU A 225 -18.44 -21.05 -11.55
N HIS A 226 -17.56 -21.98 -11.13
CA HIS A 226 -16.11 -21.72 -11.03
C HIS A 226 -15.37 -21.76 -12.37
N LEU A 227 -15.72 -22.66 -13.29
CA LEU A 227 -15.01 -22.82 -14.57
C LEU A 227 -15.57 -21.95 -15.71
N CYS A 228 -16.83 -21.54 -15.67
CA CYS A 228 -17.47 -20.81 -16.77
C CYS A 228 -17.95 -19.42 -16.36
N HIS A 229 -18.69 -19.31 -15.25
CA HIS A 229 -19.32 -18.03 -14.89
C HIS A 229 -18.31 -17.01 -14.35
N ARG A 230 -17.51 -17.38 -13.34
CA ARG A 230 -16.48 -16.49 -12.75
C ARG A 230 -15.42 -16.02 -13.76
N PRO A 231 -14.85 -16.87 -14.64
CA PRO A 231 -13.91 -16.41 -15.66
C PRO A 231 -14.55 -15.46 -16.68
N ARG A 232 -15.77 -15.74 -17.16
CA ARG A 232 -16.50 -14.85 -18.06
C ARG A 232 -16.75 -13.46 -17.45
N LEU A 233 -17.05 -13.40 -16.15
CA LEU A 233 -17.23 -12.14 -15.44
C LEU A 233 -15.92 -11.34 -15.31
N ARG A 234 -14.81 -12.00 -14.95
CA ARG A 234 -13.47 -11.38 -14.88
C ARG A 234 -12.97 -10.87 -16.23
N ILE A 235 -13.20 -11.63 -17.31
CA ILE A 235 -12.89 -11.19 -18.69
C ILE A 235 -13.72 -9.96 -19.07
N ARG A 236 -15.00 -9.89 -18.69
CA ARG A 236 -15.83 -8.69 -18.90
C ARG A 236 -15.34 -7.50 -18.07
N GLN A 237 -14.87 -7.71 -16.85
CA GLN A 237 -14.25 -6.64 -16.03
C GLN A 237 -12.94 -6.14 -16.66
N PHE A 238 -12.08 -7.04 -17.13
CA PHE A 238 -10.81 -6.71 -17.79
C PHE A 238 -11.02 -5.77 -18.99
N PHE A 239 -11.94 -6.10 -19.92
CA PHE A 239 -12.27 -5.24 -21.06
C PHE A 239 -13.04 -3.96 -20.70
N SER A 240 -13.51 -3.80 -19.45
CA SER A 240 -14.17 -2.56 -18.99
C SER A 240 -13.18 -1.50 -18.46
N MET A 241 -11.90 -1.83 -18.29
CA MET A 241 -10.87 -0.89 -17.82
C MET A 241 -10.10 -0.29 -19.00
N ALA A 242 -9.90 1.03 -19.00
CA ALA A 242 -9.17 1.74 -20.07
C ALA A 242 -7.72 1.24 -20.32
N VAL A 243 -7.14 0.53 -19.35
CA VAL A 243 -5.79 -0.06 -19.39
C VAL A 243 -5.70 -1.34 -20.26
N TRP A 244 -6.82 -1.99 -20.60
CA TRP A 244 -6.82 -3.28 -21.32
C TRP A 244 -5.97 -3.33 -22.61
N PRO A 245 -5.86 -2.26 -23.44
CA PRO A 245 -5.06 -2.32 -24.67
C PRO A 245 -3.56 -2.54 -24.42
N ALA A 246 -3.03 -2.09 -23.27
CA ALA A 246 -1.64 -2.33 -22.91
C ALA A 246 -1.39 -3.80 -22.53
N SER A 247 -2.24 -4.34 -21.66
CA SER A 247 -2.14 -5.74 -21.20
C SER A 247 -2.34 -6.74 -22.36
N ILE A 248 -3.24 -6.44 -23.31
CA ILE A 248 -3.40 -7.20 -24.56
C ILE A 248 -2.22 -6.98 -25.53
N THR A 249 -1.65 -5.78 -25.61
CA THR A 249 -0.43 -5.54 -26.41
C THR A 249 0.71 -6.44 -25.96
N THR A 250 0.94 -6.60 -24.66
CA THR A 250 1.93 -7.58 -24.17
C THR A 250 1.55 -9.02 -24.52
N ALA A 251 0.27 -9.41 -24.49
CA ALA A 251 -0.13 -10.74 -24.97
C ALA A 251 0.25 -10.97 -26.45
N PHE A 252 0.04 -9.99 -27.33
CA PHE A 252 0.49 -10.07 -28.73
C PHE A 252 2.01 -10.31 -28.87
N LEU A 253 2.84 -9.77 -27.95
CA LEU A 253 4.29 -9.99 -27.96
C LEU A 253 4.70 -11.43 -27.62
N TYR A 254 3.80 -12.27 -27.08
CA TYR A 254 4.05 -13.69 -26.83
C TYR A 254 3.79 -14.58 -28.07
N LEU A 255 3.16 -14.06 -29.13
CA LEU A 255 3.00 -14.81 -30.39
C LEU A 255 4.32 -14.94 -31.19
N THR A 256 5.31 -14.09 -30.92
CA THR A 256 6.46 -13.88 -31.83
C THR A 256 7.48 -15.01 -31.82
N VAL A 257 7.95 -15.46 -33.00
CA VAL A 257 9.20 -16.25 -33.13
C VAL A 257 10.45 -15.38 -33.18
N LEU A 258 10.32 -14.05 -33.14
CA LEU A 258 11.44 -13.10 -33.23
C LEU A 258 12.05 -12.81 -31.85
N VAL A 259 12.41 -13.89 -31.16
CA VAL A 259 12.97 -13.92 -29.81
C VAL A 259 13.93 -15.12 -29.71
N TYR A 260 14.82 -15.14 -28.72
CA TYR A 260 15.73 -16.27 -28.45
C TYR A 260 15.02 -17.50 -27.83
N SER A 261 13.88 -17.90 -28.41
CA SER A 261 13.13 -19.12 -28.12
C SER A 261 13.81 -20.36 -28.71
N ALA A 262 13.38 -21.55 -28.28
CA ALA A 262 13.82 -22.81 -28.89
C ALA A 262 13.50 -22.86 -30.40
N THR A 263 12.40 -22.26 -30.84
CA THR A 263 11.93 -22.27 -32.24
C THR A 263 12.88 -21.51 -33.16
N LEU A 264 13.29 -20.28 -32.81
CA LEU A 264 14.30 -19.54 -33.57
C LEU A 264 15.70 -20.18 -33.45
N ILE A 265 16.09 -20.64 -32.26
CA ILE A 265 17.40 -21.28 -32.04
C ILE A 265 17.58 -22.51 -32.94
N THR A 266 16.58 -23.41 -32.99
CA THR A 266 16.63 -24.60 -33.85
C THR A 266 16.69 -24.23 -35.34
N TYR A 267 15.91 -23.25 -35.79
CA TYR A 267 15.99 -22.75 -37.18
C TYR A 267 17.39 -22.23 -37.54
N LEU A 268 18.02 -21.45 -36.64
CA LEU A 268 19.35 -20.88 -36.88
C LEU A 268 20.45 -21.95 -36.92
N LEU A 269 20.39 -22.94 -36.01
CA LEU A 269 21.30 -24.10 -36.04
C LEU A 269 21.17 -24.86 -37.37
N GLN A 270 19.93 -25.06 -37.88
CA GLN A 270 19.69 -25.73 -39.16
C GLN A 270 20.08 -24.91 -40.40
N ARG A 271 20.15 -23.57 -40.29
CA ARG A 271 20.72 -22.67 -41.30
C ARG A 271 22.24 -22.51 -41.17
N GLY A 272 22.90 -23.28 -40.31
CA GLY A 272 24.37 -23.36 -40.21
C GLY A 272 25.02 -22.39 -39.23
N PHE A 273 24.25 -21.63 -38.43
CA PHE A 273 24.84 -20.84 -37.35
C PHE A 273 25.37 -21.75 -36.24
N SER A 274 26.57 -21.48 -35.73
CA SER A 274 27.15 -22.30 -34.65
C SER A 274 26.47 -22.03 -33.30
N LEU A 275 26.37 -23.07 -32.47
CA LEU A 275 25.78 -22.96 -31.13
C LEU A 275 26.47 -21.89 -30.26
N GLY A 276 27.78 -21.69 -30.44
CA GLY A 276 28.53 -20.62 -29.77
C GLY A 276 28.05 -19.22 -30.15
N VAL A 277 27.87 -18.95 -31.45
CA VAL A 277 27.37 -17.64 -31.93
C VAL A 277 25.94 -17.39 -31.43
N VAL A 278 25.06 -18.40 -31.50
CA VAL A 278 23.68 -18.30 -31.01
C VAL A 278 23.64 -18.10 -29.48
N THR A 279 24.55 -18.71 -28.73
CA THR A 279 24.67 -18.52 -27.28
C THR A 279 25.14 -17.11 -26.93
N ILE A 280 26.17 -16.59 -27.60
CA ILE A 280 26.65 -15.21 -27.42
C ILE A 280 25.53 -14.20 -27.72
N ALA A 281 24.78 -14.42 -28.80
CA ALA A 281 23.64 -13.59 -29.18
C ALA A 281 22.54 -13.59 -28.10
N ARG A 282 22.15 -14.76 -27.58
CA ARG A 282 21.18 -14.90 -26.46
C ARG A 282 21.65 -14.16 -25.20
N THR A 283 22.94 -14.22 -24.89
CA THR A 283 23.53 -13.46 -23.77
C THR A 283 23.44 -11.95 -24.01
N SER A 284 23.74 -11.47 -25.22
CA SER A 284 23.60 -10.04 -25.55
C SER A 284 22.14 -9.55 -25.50
N GLY A 285 21.17 -10.38 -25.88
CA GLY A 285 19.74 -10.07 -25.74
C GLY A 285 19.28 -10.01 -24.28
N SER A 286 19.91 -10.77 -23.39
CA SER A 286 19.67 -10.72 -21.94
C SER A 286 20.31 -9.46 -21.32
N LEU A 287 21.54 -9.12 -21.74
CA LEU A 287 22.23 -7.89 -21.35
C LEU A 287 21.46 -6.62 -21.78
N MET A 288 20.86 -6.62 -22.97
CA MET A 288 20.03 -5.49 -23.43
C MET A 288 18.75 -5.30 -22.60
N GLY A 289 18.14 -6.39 -22.13
CA GLY A 289 17.07 -6.32 -21.13
C GLY A 289 17.54 -5.76 -19.79
N PHE A 290 18.72 -6.18 -19.31
CA PHE A 290 19.33 -5.63 -18.10
C PHE A 290 19.63 -4.12 -18.24
N ILE A 291 20.17 -3.68 -19.38
CA ILE A 291 20.42 -2.25 -19.68
C ILE A 291 19.11 -1.43 -19.65
N ALA A 292 18.00 -1.97 -20.18
CA ALA A 292 16.70 -1.29 -20.21
C ALA A 292 16.22 -0.83 -18.83
N THR A 293 16.55 -1.57 -17.78
CA THR A 293 16.20 -1.22 -16.39
C THR A 293 16.94 0.01 -15.86
N PHE A 294 18.11 0.35 -16.41
CA PHE A 294 18.83 1.57 -16.06
C PHE A 294 18.42 2.73 -16.98
N THR A 295 18.20 2.47 -18.26
CA THR A 295 17.81 3.52 -19.22
C THR A 295 16.38 3.99 -19.04
N THR A 296 15.43 3.13 -18.63
CA THR A 296 14.01 3.48 -18.47
C THR A 296 13.78 4.53 -17.37
N PRO A 297 14.30 4.39 -16.13
CA PRO A 297 14.20 5.44 -15.11
C PRO A 297 14.91 6.74 -15.51
N VAL A 298 16.04 6.66 -16.23
CA VAL A 298 16.77 7.85 -16.72
C VAL A 298 15.96 8.57 -17.81
N ALA A 299 15.35 7.85 -18.75
CA ALA A 299 14.48 8.40 -19.78
C ALA A 299 13.20 9.00 -19.18
N SER A 300 12.60 8.37 -18.17
CA SER A 300 11.46 8.91 -17.42
C SER A 300 11.82 10.22 -16.70
N ARG A 301 12.92 10.25 -15.92
CA ARG A 301 13.43 11.46 -15.26
C ARG A 301 13.75 12.58 -16.27
N TYR A 302 14.34 12.25 -17.41
CA TYR A 302 14.61 13.20 -18.50
C TYR A 302 13.31 13.78 -19.09
N LEU A 303 12.34 12.93 -19.43
CA LEU A 303 11.06 13.35 -20.00
C LEU A 303 10.26 14.23 -19.02
N THR A 304 10.23 13.88 -17.74
CA THR A 304 9.56 14.66 -16.69
C THR A 304 10.16 16.06 -16.60
N ARG A 305 11.50 16.17 -16.47
CA ARG A 305 12.22 17.47 -16.45
C ARG A 305 12.06 18.28 -17.73
N ARG A 306 11.92 17.63 -18.89
CA ARG A 306 11.84 18.27 -20.22
C ARG A 306 10.42 18.62 -20.66
N LEU A 307 9.40 18.21 -19.90
CA LEU A 307 8.00 18.52 -20.17
C LEU A 307 7.39 19.48 -19.12
N SER A 308 8.01 19.63 -17.95
CA SER A 308 7.54 20.50 -16.85
C SER A 308 6.07 20.24 -16.44
N LEU A 309 5.59 19.02 -16.62
CA LEU A 309 4.23 18.61 -16.25
C LEU A 309 4.20 18.09 -14.80
N PRO A 310 3.14 18.39 -14.03
CA PRO A 310 2.86 17.72 -12.77
C PRO A 310 2.83 16.19 -12.93
N SER A 311 3.32 15.47 -11.91
CA SER A 311 3.66 14.03 -12.03
C SER A 311 2.46 13.05 -12.04
N ASN A 312 1.23 13.54 -12.29
CA ASN A 312 0.00 12.78 -12.02
C ASN A 312 -0.70 12.15 -13.25
N ASN A 313 -0.44 12.60 -14.48
CA ASN A 313 -1.29 12.26 -15.63
C ASN A 313 -0.87 11.01 -16.44
N GLY A 314 0.14 10.24 -16.00
CA GLY A 314 0.66 9.04 -16.68
C GLY A 314 1.28 9.28 -18.07
N VAL A 315 1.39 10.54 -18.52
CA VAL A 315 1.79 10.91 -19.89
C VAL A 315 3.22 10.47 -20.22
N VAL A 316 4.15 10.61 -19.27
CA VAL A 316 5.54 10.15 -19.42
C VAL A 316 5.58 8.63 -19.63
N THR A 317 4.84 7.90 -18.79
CA THR A 317 4.76 6.43 -18.78
C THR A 317 4.18 5.90 -20.09
N ARG A 318 3.02 6.41 -20.53
CA ARG A 318 2.40 6.03 -21.82
C ARG A 318 3.29 6.36 -23.01
N LYS A 319 3.99 7.51 -22.99
CA LYS A 319 4.92 7.93 -24.05
C LYS A 319 6.17 7.05 -24.13
N LEU A 320 6.77 6.71 -23.00
CA LEU A 320 7.94 5.84 -22.93
C LEU A 320 7.59 4.38 -23.25
N GLY A 321 6.37 3.93 -22.90
CA GLY A 321 5.81 2.66 -23.35
C GLY A 321 5.59 2.62 -24.87
N SER A 322 5.03 3.68 -25.46
CA SER A 322 4.90 3.83 -26.92
C SER A 322 6.26 3.80 -27.64
N TRP A 323 7.31 4.42 -27.07
CA TRP A 323 8.68 4.29 -27.56
C TRP A 323 9.21 2.84 -27.47
N GLY A 324 8.83 2.09 -26.44
CA GLY A 324 9.12 0.65 -26.32
C GLY A 324 8.53 -0.16 -27.48
N ILE A 325 7.22 -0.11 -27.71
CA ILE A 325 6.60 -0.87 -28.82
C ILE A 325 7.14 -0.42 -30.19
N THR A 326 7.23 0.89 -30.43
CA THR A 326 7.71 1.43 -31.70
C THR A 326 9.16 1.04 -31.97
N GLY A 327 10.03 1.15 -30.95
CA GLY A 327 11.44 0.76 -31.04
C GLY A 327 11.63 -0.74 -31.22
N GLN A 328 10.80 -1.58 -30.57
CA GLN A 328 10.83 -3.02 -30.76
C GLN A 328 10.42 -3.39 -32.19
N PHE A 329 9.32 -2.85 -32.71
CA PHE A 329 8.87 -3.09 -34.09
C PHE A 329 9.95 -2.69 -35.11
N LEU A 330 10.49 -1.47 -35.02
CA LEU A 330 11.54 -0.99 -35.92
C LEU A 330 12.83 -1.83 -35.82
N ALA A 331 13.18 -2.32 -34.63
CA ALA A 331 14.32 -3.23 -34.44
C ALA A 331 14.08 -4.64 -35.03
N LEU A 332 12.84 -5.08 -35.23
CA LEU A 332 12.54 -6.40 -35.80
C LEU A 332 12.46 -6.42 -37.33
N ILE A 333 12.32 -5.26 -38.00
CA ILE A 333 12.32 -5.19 -39.47
C ILE A 333 13.62 -5.74 -40.09
N PRO A 334 14.84 -5.35 -39.65
CA PRO A 334 16.08 -5.92 -40.21
C PRO A 334 16.24 -7.43 -39.91
N VAL A 335 15.73 -7.89 -38.76
CA VAL A 335 15.75 -9.31 -38.36
C VAL A 335 14.95 -10.15 -39.36
N VAL A 336 13.72 -9.74 -39.68
CA VAL A 336 12.88 -10.46 -40.67
C VAL A 336 13.46 -10.38 -42.07
N LEU A 337 13.97 -9.22 -42.49
CA LEU A 337 14.62 -9.07 -43.80
C LEU A 337 15.83 -10.00 -43.95
N VAL A 338 16.66 -10.16 -42.91
CA VAL A 338 17.76 -11.13 -42.93
C VAL A 338 17.22 -12.57 -42.97
N LEU A 339 16.29 -12.94 -42.08
CA LEU A 339 15.72 -14.29 -42.03
C LEU A 339 15.09 -14.73 -43.36
N TRP A 340 14.45 -13.80 -44.08
CA TRP A 340 13.85 -14.05 -45.39
C TRP A 340 14.89 -14.28 -46.50
N ASN A 341 16.03 -13.56 -46.43
CA ASN A 341 17.12 -13.65 -47.40
C ASN A 341 18.18 -14.72 -47.06
N LEU A 342 18.04 -15.46 -45.95
CA LEU A 342 18.90 -16.62 -45.69
C LEU A 342 18.74 -17.70 -46.79
N PRO A 343 19.84 -18.26 -47.31
CA PRO A 343 19.80 -19.24 -48.40
C PRO A 343 19.20 -20.59 -47.98
N PRO A 344 18.72 -21.41 -48.95
CA PRO A 344 18.30 -22.79 -48.71
C PRO A 344 19.47 -23.67 -48.25
N SER A 345 19.22 -24.57 -47.30
CA SER A 345 20.22 -25.52 -46.81
C SER A 345 20.36 -26.70 -47.78
N SER A 346 21.33 -26.66 -48.70
CA SER A 346 21.58 -27.74 -49.66
C SER A 346 21.99 -29.05 -48.97
N PRO A 347 21.22 -30.16 -49.10
CA PRO A 347 21.59 -31.44 -48.49
C PRO A 347 22.63 -32.18 -49.33
N GLY A 348 23.76 -32.56 -48.70
CA GLY A 348 24.69 -33.55 -49.24
C GLY A 348 25.95 -33.02 -49.93
N VAL A 349 26.84 -32.34 -49.18
CA VAL A 349 28.24 -32.10 -49.60
C VAL A 349 29.20 -32.66 -48.55
N ASN A 350 30.08 -33.57 -48.97
CA ASN A 350 30.95 -34.31 -48.05
C ASN A 350 32.14 -33.48 -47.55
N SER A 351 32.26 -33.38 -46.22
CA SER A 351 33.47 -33.42 -45.37
C SER A 351 34.74 -32.59 -45.66
N THR A 352 34.86 -31.85 -46.75
CA THR A 352 36.00 -30.93 -47.00
C THR A 352 35.57 -29.49 -47.33
N ALA A 353 34.34 -29.29 -47.83
CA ALA A 353 33.74 -27.96 -48.00
C ALA A 353 33.17 -27.36 -46.70
N ALA A 354 33.27 -28.04 -45.56
CA ALA A 354 32.76 -27.56 -44.28
C ALA A 354 33.43 -26.24 -43.82
N ALA A 355 34.66 -25.95 -44.28
CA ALA A 355 35.35 -24.69 -44.02
C ALA A 355 34.80 -23.49 -44.79
N THR A 356 34.05 -23.70 -45.88
CA THR A 356 33.46 -22.63 -46.72
C THR A 356 31.94 -22.47 -46.51
N ALA A 357 31.32 -23.27 -45.64
CA ALA A 357 29.93 -23.13 -45.20
C ALA A 357 29.69 -21.94 -44.24
N SER A 358 30.61 -20.97 -44.18
CA SER A 358 30.62 -19.80 -43.30
C SER A 358 29.91 -18.56 -43.88
N GLN A 359 29.10 -18.71 -44.93
CA GLN A 359 28.52 -17.59 -45.70
C GLN A 359 27.36 -16.82 -45.03
N ALA A 360 27.22 -16.90 -43.71
CA ALA A 360 26.58 -15.82 -42.96
C ALA A 360 27.62 -14.70 -42.79
N SER A 361 27.62 -13.71 -43.71
CA SER A 361 28.60 -12.62 -43.66
C SER A 361 28.62 -11.95 -42.28
N LEU A 362 29.76 -11.35 -41.90
CA LEU A 362 29.86 -10.65 -40.60
C LEU A 362 28.75 -9.59 -40.45
N LEU A 363 28.42 -8.88 -41.53
CA LEU A 363 27.31 -7.94 -41.60
C LEU A 363 25.94 -8.63 -41.40
N THR A 364 25.69 -9.77 -42.03
CA THR A 364 24.46 -10.57 -41.85
C THR A 364 24.30 -11.00 -40.38
N THR A 365 25.38 -11.49 -39.78
CA THR A 365 25.42 -11.97 -38.40
C THR A 365 25.23 -10.84 -37.38
N LEU A 366 25.93 -9.71 -37.56
CA LEU A 366 25.79 -8.52 -36.73
C LEU A 366 24.41 -7.86 -36.89
N THR A 367 23.85 -7.84 -38.10
CA THR A 367 22.50 -7.31 -38.34
C THR A 367 21.47 -8.18 -37.63
N LEU A 368 21.49 -9.50 -37.86
CA LEU A 368 20.53 -10.43 -37.27
C LEU A 368 20.54 -10.36 -35.74
N PHE A 369 21.70 -10.58 -35.12
CA PHE A 369 21.79 -10.70 -33.66
C PHE A 369 21.87 -9.35 -32.96
N GLY A 370 22.44 -8.32 -33.59
CA GLY A 370 22.49 -6.97 -33.03
C GLY A 370 21.09 -6.35 -32.92
N PHE A 371 20.30 -6.38 -34.00
CA PHE A 371 18.94 -5.86 -33.99
C PHE A 371 17.98 -6.73 -33.16
N LEU A 372 18.12 -8.05 -33.19
CA LEU A 372 17.35 -8.95 -32.31
C LEU A 372 17.65 -8.68 -30.83
N SER A 373 18.90 -8.41 -30.45
CA SER A 373 19.26 -8.00 -29.09
C SER A 373 18.76 -6.60 -28.73
N LEU A 374 18.85 -5.63 -29.65
CA LEU A 374 18.31 -4.29 -29.46
C LEU A 374 16.79 -4.29 -29.22
N SER A 375 16.05 -5.17 -29.90
CA SER A 375 14.60 -5.34 -29.67
C SER A 375 14.25 -5.67 -28.21
N ARG A 376 15.16 -6.34 -27.49
CA ARG A 376 14.96 -6.70 -26.07
C ARG A 376 15.08 -5.49 -25.14
N LEU A 377 15.88 -4.48 -25.49
CA LEU A 377 15.94 -3.24 -24.71
C LEU A 377 14.56 -2.56 -24.74
N PHE A 378 14.01 -2.38 -25.94
CA PHE A 378 12.72 -1.73 -26.15
C PHE A 378 11.54 -2.52 -25.55
N LEU A 379 11.55 -3.86 -25.65
CA LEU A 379 10.56 -4.72 -24.98
C LEU A 379 10.56 -4.52 -23.45
N TRP A 380 11.73 -4.48 -22.82
CA TRP A 380 11.83 -4.29 -21.37
C TRP A 380 11.47 -2.86 -20.94
N THR A 381 11.77 -1.85 -21.77
CA THR A 381 11.23 -0.50 -21.61
C THR A 381 9.70 -0.52 -21.60
N TYR A 382 9.06 -1.26 -22.52
CA TYR A 382 7.60 -1.38 -22.56
C TYR A 382 7.03 -2.10 -21.33
N SER A 383 7.57 -3.26 -20.97
CA SER A 383 7.14 -4.08 -19.82
C SER A 383 7.16 -3.31 -18.49
N LEU A 384 8.19 -2.47 -18.26
CA LEU A 384 8.27 -1.59 -17.09
C LEU A 384 7.16 -0.51 -17.07
N MET A 385 6.77 0.00 -18.24
CA MET A 385 5.75 1.05 -18.38
C MET A 385 4.33 0.47 -18.34
N GLU A 386 4.10 -0.72 -18.91
CA GLU A 386 2.87 -1.51 -18.72
C GLU A 386 2.63 -1.78 -17.23
N GLN A 387 3.67 -2.23 -16.51
CA GLN A 387 3.59 -2.47 -15.06
C GLN A 387 3.22 -1.19 -14.28
N GLU A 388 3.86 -0.07 -14.59
CA GLU A 388 3.59 1.21 -13.93
C GLU A 388 2.17 1.74 -14.22
N ILE A 389 1.67 1.58 -15.45
CA ILE A 389 0.29 1.90 -15.83
C ILE A 389 -0.70 0.98 -15.10
N GLU A 390 -0.50 -0.33 -15.09
CA GLU A 390 -1.37 -1.26 -14.34
C GLU A 390 -1.37 -0.97 -12.82
N GLN A 391 -0.26 -0.52 -12.25
CA GLN A 391 -0.18 -0.16 -10.84
C GLN A 391 -0.87 1.18 -10.53
N SER A 392 -0.76 2.19 -11.39
CA SER A 392 -1.27 3.54 -11.14
C SER A 392 -2.73 3.75 -11.58
N GLU A 393 -3.13 3.18 -12.73
CA GLU A 393 -4.44 3.43 -13.33
C GLU A 393 -5.51 2.37 -12.99
N VAL A 394 -5.12 1.21 -12.43
CA VAL A 394 -6.08 0.16 -12.01
C VAL A 394 -6.32 0.18 -10.48
N PRO A 395 -7.59 0.26 -10.01
CA PRO A 395 -7.93 0.27 -8.58
C PRO A 395 -7.37 -0.93 -7.80
N ALA A 396 -6.82 -0.68 -6.60
CA ALA A 396 -6.14 -1.69 -5.77
C ALA A 396 -7.00 -2.89 -5.35
N SER A 397 -8.34 -2.75 -5.36
CA SER A 397 -9.29 -3.84 -5.12
C SER A 397 -9.43 -4.80 -6.31
N GLN A 398 -9.10 -4.38 -7.54
CA GLN A 398 -9.26 -5.17 -8.76
C GLN A 398 -7.92 -5.45 -9.48
N ARG A 399 -6.84 -4.73 -9.16
CA ARG A 399 -5.54 -4.76 -9.86
C ARG A 399 -4.97 -6.15 -10.10
N SER A 400 -4.73 -6.96 -9.07
CA SER A 400 -4.25 -8.34 -9.24
C SER A 400 -5.20 -9.24 -10.06
N THR A 401 -6.53 -9.00 -9.99
CA THR A 401 -7.51 -9.71 -10.85
C THR A 401 -7.39 -9.28 -12.32
N PHE A 402 -7.14 -8.01 -12.59
CA PHE A 402 -6.87 -7.50 -13.95
C PHE A 402 -5.57 -8.10 -14.50
N SER A 403 -4.46 -7.95 -13.78
CA SER A 403 -3.14 -8.44 -14.22
C SER A 403 -3.11 -9.97 -14.41
N GLY A 404 -3.79 -10.73 -13.54
CA GLY A 404 -3.94 -12.19 -13.71
C GLY A 404 -4.83 -12.60 -14.88
N THR A 405 -5.79 -11.75 -15.27
CA THR A 405 -6.57 -11.94 -16.50
C THR A 405 -5.71 -11.63 -17.73
N GLY A 406 -4.88 -10.58 -17.69
CA GLY A 406 -3.85 -10.32 -18.70
C GLY A 406 -2.85 -11.47 -18.84
N GLU A 407 -2.40 -12.06 -17.73
CA GLU A 407 -1.49 -13.21 -17.74
C GLU A 407 -2.12 -14.47 -18.34
N SER A 408 -3.44 -14.62 -18.19
CA SER A 408 -4.22 -15.67 -18.84
C SER A 408 -4.24 -15.47 -20.37
N PHE A 409 -4.31 -14.22 -20.85
CA PHE A 409 -4.15 -13.91 -22.28
C PHE A 409 -2.72 -14.16 -22.78
N ARG A 410 -1.68 -13.74 -22.05
CA ARG A 410 -0.26 -14.02 -22.39
C ARG A 410 -0.03 -15.53 -22.52
N SER A 411 -0.51 -16.31 -21.56
CA SER A 411 -0.46 -17.79 -21.57
C SER A 411 -1.22 -18.41 -22.74
N CYS A 412 -2.39 -17.88 -23.09
CA CYS A 412 -3.15 -18.33 -24.26
C CYS A 412 -2.44 -18.02 -25.58
N PHE A 413 -1.75 -16.88 -25.67
CA PHE A 413 -1.03 -16.46 -26.87
C PHE A 413 0.27 -17.24 -27.07
N ASP A 414 0.98 -17.61 -25.99
CA ASP A 414 2.10 -18.56 -26.03
C ASP A 414 1.62 -19.96 -26.49
N LEU A 415 0.46 -20.44 -26.02
CA LEU A 415 -0.12 -21.69 -26.53
C LEU A 415 -0.47 -21.63 -28.03
N VAL A 416 -0.90 -20.47 -28.54
CA VAL A 416 -1.10 -20.24 -29.98
C VAL A 416 0.24 -20.23 -30.73
N HIS A 417 1.31 -19.66 -30.16
CA HIS A 417 2.67 -19.75 -30.72
C HIS A 417 3.13 -21.20 -30.86
N TRP A 418 3.02 -22.01 -29.81
CA TRP A 418 3.39 -23.43 -29.86
C TRP A 418 2.53 -24.19 -30.86
N THR A 419 1.21 -23.96 -30.88
CA THR A 419 0.29 -24.56 -31.86
C THR A 419 0.68 -24.19 -33.30
N ALA A 420 1.02 -22.92 -33.56
CA ALA A 420 1.52 -22.47 -34.85
C ALA A 420 2.82 -23.19 -35.26
N THR A 421 3.75 -23.41 -34.33
CA THR A 421 5.01 -24.11 -34.62
C THR A 421 4.83 -25.62 -34.88
N VAL A 422 3.74 -26.22 -34.39
CA VAL A 422 3.33 -27.60 -34.73
C VAL A 422 2.68 -27.65 -36.12
N VAL A 423 1.91 -26.64 -36.52
CA VAL A 423 1.29 -26.54 -37.86
C VAL A 423 2.36 -26.27 -38.92
N TRP A 424 3.17 -25.22 -38.73
CA TRP A 424 4.28 -24.83 -39.61
C TRP A 424 5.58 -25.54 -39.20
N SER A 425 5.53 -26.87 -39.18
CA SER A 425 6.62 -27.73 -38.71
C SER A 425 7.83 -27.78 -39.66
N ARG A 426 7.78 -27.14 -40.84
CA ARG A 426 8.86 -27.21 -41.84
C ARG A 426 9.79 -25.99 -41.80
N PRO A 427 11.12 -26.18 -41.85
CA PRO A 427 12.10 -25.07 -41.83
C PRO A 427 12.02 -24.08 -42.99
N GLU A 428 11.34 -24.39 -44.09
CA GLU A 428 11.09 -23.44 -45.18
C GLU A 428 9.89 -22.53 -44.89
N GLU A 429 8.92 -23.02 -44.12
CA GLU A 429 7.71 -22.27 -43.72
C GLU A 429 8.00 -21.27 -42.60
N PHE A 430 9.11 -21.44 -41.86
CA PHE A 430 9.58 -20.52 -40.82
C PHE A 430 9.69 -19.06 -41.30
N LYS A 431 9.96 -18.82 -42.59
CA LYS A 431 9.96 -17.46 -43.17
C LYS A 431 8.59 -16.81 -43.04
N GLY A 432 7.51 -17.52 -43.38
CA GLY A 432 6.14 -17.06 -43.19
C GLY A 432 5.80 -16.81 -41.72
N LEU A 433 6.24 -17.69 -40.82
CA LEU A 433 6.03 -17.55 -39.38
C LEU A 433 6.79 -16.34 -38.77
N ALA A 434 7.99 -16.05 -39.27
CA ALA A 434 8.76 -14.85 -38.95
C ALA A 434 8.09 -13.56 -39.48
N GLY A 435 7.51 -13.60 -40.68
CA GLY A 435 6.71 -12.49 -41.24
C GLY A 435 5.43 -12.23 -40.42
N ALA A 436 4.68 -13.29 -40.09
CA ALA A 436 3.50 -13.22 -39.23
C ALA A 436 3.85 -12.67 -37.83
N SER A 437 5.04 -12.97 -37.32
CA SER A 437 5.54 -12.47 -36.04
C SER A 437 5.86 -10.96 -36.03
N LEU A 438 6.07 -10.34 -37.21
CA LEU A 438 6.28 -8.90 -37.36
C LEU A 438 4.96 -8.15 -37.61
N SER A 439 3.95 -8.78 -38.20
CA SER A 439 2.58 -8.26 -38.21
C SER A 439 1.84 -8.48 -36.88
N GLY A 440 2.32 -9.40 -36.03
CA GLY A 440 1.84 -9.62 -34.67
C GLY A 440 2.26 -8.54 -33.66
N THR A 441 3.35 -7.81 -33.91
CA THR A 441 3.69 -6.59 -33.14
C THR A 441 2.71 -5.46 -33.50
N PRO A 442 1.88 -4.95 -32.57
CA PRO A 442 0.78 -4.05 -32.91
C PRO A 442 1.23 -2.64 -33.30
N ASP A 443 0.48 -2.01 -34.22
CA ASP A 443 0.68 -0.61 -34.63
C ASP A 443 0.47 0.35 -33.44
N THR A 444 1.23 1.44 -33.46
CA THR A 444 1.25 2.55 -32.50
C THR A 444 -0.11 3.09 -32.09
N LYS A 445 -1.14 2.92 -32.93
CA LYS A 445 -2.54 3.33 -32.69
C LYS A 445 -3.25 2.51 -31.61
N VAL A 446 -2.72 1.35 -31.21
CA VAL A 446 -3.31 0.50 -30.14
C VAL A 446 -3.02 1.06 -28.74
N VAL A 447 -1.97 1.88 -28.59
CA VAL A 447 -1.71 2.62 -27.34
C VAL A 447 -2.40 3.99 -27.44
N PRO A 448 -3.42 4.30 -26.61
CA PRO A 448 -4.14 5.57 -26.69
C PRO A 448 -3.21 6.74 -26.28
N SER A 449 -2.75 7.48 -27.29
CA SER A 449 -1.90 8.67 -27.15
C SER A 449 -2.66 9.95 -26.78
N THR A 450 -3.99 9.87 -26.66
CA THR A 450 -4.89 10.96 -26.27
C THR A 450 -5.98 10.45 -25.32
N PRO A 451 -6.47 11.26 -24.37
CA PRO A 451 -7.49 10.84 -23.39
C PRO A 451 -8.92 10.73 -23.96
N HIS A 452 -9.13 11.04 -25.25
CA HIS A 452 -10.46 11.20 -25.84
C HIS A 452 -11.05 9.96 -26.52
N PHE A 453 -10.43 8.78 -26.42
CA PHE A 453 -10.92 7.59 -27.11
C PHE A 453 -12.10 6.87 -26.41
N GLN A 454 -13.20 7.61 -26.17
CA GLN A 454 -14.52 7.03 -25.94
C GLN A 454 -15.07 6.41 -27.24
N GLY A 455 -14.42 5.35 -27.72
CA GLY A 455 -14.97 4.51 -28.77
C GLY A 455 -16.17 3.73 -28.23
N GLU A 456 -17.38 4.06 -28.70
CA GLU A 456 -18.60 3.33 -28.35
C GLU A 456 -18.54 1.85 -28.78
N PHE A 457 -18.03 0.97 -27.92
CA PHE A 457 -18.35 -0.45 -28.02
C PHE A 457 -19.79 -0.66 -27.54
N LYS A 458 -20.73 -0.36 -28.44
CA LYS A 458 -22.16 -0.71 -28.33
C LYS A 458 -22.35 -2.23 -28.37
N LEU A 459 -22.00 -2.89 -27.27
CA LEU A 459 -22.73 -4.09 -26.85
C LEU A 459 -24.16 -3.66 -26.57
N GLU A 460 -25.11 -4.27 -27.28
CA GLU A 460 -26.48 -3.78 -27.37
C GLU A 460 -27.14 -3.70 -25.99
N LYS A 461 -27.67 -2.52 -25.65
CA LYS A 461 -28.52 -2.33 -24.46
C LYS A 461 -29.75 -3.25 -24.50
N GLU A 462 -30.18 -3.66 -25.70
CA GLU A 462 -31.28 -4.61 -25.86
C GLU A 462 -30.99 -5.94 -25.18
N ASP A 463 -29.83 -6.56 -25.38
CA ASP A 463 -29.48 -7.86 -24.80
C ASP A 463 -29.54 -7.85 -23.25
N ILE A 464 -29.03 -6.78 -22.64
CA ILE A 464 -29.11 -6.59 -21.18
C ILE A 464 -30.56 -6.33 -20.73
N SER A 465 -31.30 -5.50 -21.47
CA SER A 465 -32.72 -5.23 -21.19
C SER A 465 -33.63 -6.45 -21.40
N ASN A 466 -33.22 -7.38 -22.26
CA ASN A 466 -33.94 -8.63 -22.56
C ASN A 466 -33.67 -9.64 -21.45
N LEU A 467 -32.42 -9.76 -20.98
CA LEU A 467 -32.10 -10.52 -19.78
C LEU A 467 -32.86 -10.00 -18.54
N GLN A 468 -32.90 -8.67 -18.34
CA GLN A 468 -33.63 -8.05 -17.24
C GLN A 468 -35.15 -8.23 -17.37
N ARG A 469 -35.73 -8.13 -18.58
CA ARG A 469 -37.15 -8.43 -18.84
C ARG A 469 -37.49 -9.91 -18.67
N GLN A 470 -36.56 -10.82 -18.96
CA GLN A 470 -36.73 -12.26 -18.75
C GLN A 470 -36.70 -12.61 -17.25
N ILE A 471 -35.72 -12.09 -16.50
CA ILE A 471 -35.64 -12.23 -15.03
C ILE A 471 -36.91 -11.64 -14.37
N GLY A 472 -37.37 -10.47 -14.80
CA GLY A 472 -38.61 -9.87 -14.30
C GLY A 472 -39.88 -10.68 -14.64
N ARG A 473 -39.91 -11.39 -15.77
CA ARG A 473 -41.01 -12.32 -16.11
C ARG A 473 -40.99 -13.58 -15.24
N GLU A 474 -39.82 -14.15 -14.98
CA GLU A 474 -39.71 -15.33 -14.10
C GLU A 474 -40.03 -14.99 -12.64
N GLN A 475 -39.61 -13.81 -12.15
CA GLN A 475 -39.95 -13.32 -10.81
C GLN A 475 -41.46 -13.00 -10.65
N SER A 476 -42.11 -12.41 -11.66
CA SER A 476 -43.55 -12.14 -11.60
C SER A 476 -44.41 -13.40 -11.72
N LEU A 477 -43.96 -14.43 -12.45
CA LEU A 477 -44.64 -15.73 -12.45
C LEU A 477 -44.57 -16.42 -11.08
N ALA A 478 -43.39 -16.39 -10.44
CA ALA A 478 -43.17 -17.01 -9.13
C ALA A 478 -43.97 -16.36 -7.97
N ALA A 479 -44.34 -15.08 -8.11
CA ALA A 479 -45.09 -14.33 -7.09
C ALA A 479 -46.62 -14.60 -7.12
N SER A 480 -47.13 -15.36 -8.10
CA SER A 480 -48.56 -15.42 -8.42
C SER A 480 -49.35 -16.61 -7.81
N THR A 481 -48.71 -17.48 -7.03
CA THR A 481 -49.36 -18.68 -6.46
C THR A 481 -49.22 -18.79 -4.94
N SER A 482 -50.21 -18.25 -4.23
CA SER A 482 -50.54 -18.63 -2.85
C SER A 482 -52.04 -18.95 -2.75
N PRO A 483 -52.47 -19.96 -1.95
CA PRO A 483 -53.86 -20.40 -1.90
C PRO A 483 -54.76 -19.45 -1.08
N PRO A 484 -56.08 -19.39 -1.36
CA PRO A 484 -56.97 -18.39 -0.79
C PRO A 484 -57.37 -18.66 0.65
N SER A 485 -57.51 -17.60 1.44
CA SER A 485 -58.22 -17.62 2.73
C SER A 485 -59.74 -17.61 2.52
N THR A 486 -60.46 -18.43 3.28
CA THR A 486 -61.94 -18.44 3.30
C THR A 486 -62.46 -17.91 4.63
N SER A 487 -63.54 -17.14 4.57
CA SER A 487 -64.12 -16.40 5.69
C SER A 487 -65.14 -17.22 6.49
N MET A 488 -65.32 -16.86 7.76
CA MET A 488 -66.51 -17.15 8.56
C MET A 488 -66.88 -15.90 9.38
N PRO A 489 -68.14 -15.41 9.33
CA PRO A 489 -68.61 -14.27 10.11
C PRO A 489 -69.45 -14.68 11.34
N GLY A 490 -69.58 -13.79 12.33
CA GLY A 490 -70.60 -13.91 13.39
C GLY A 490 -70.23 -13.23 14.70
N ASN A 491 -70.95 -12.17 15.06
CA ASN A 491 -71.11 -11.77 16.47
C ASN A 491 -72.10 -12.70 17.16
N ASP A 492 -71.98 -12.92 18.48
CA ASP A 492 -72.94 -12.33 19.44
C ASP A 492 -72.71 -12.74 20.92
N SER A 493 -72.50 -11.71 21.76
CA SER A 493 -73.02 -11.60 23.14
C SER A 493 -72.51 -12.52 24.29
N ALA A 494 -72.96 -12.15 25.51
CA ALA A 494 -73.04 -12.96 26.75
C ALA A 494 -71.74 -13.33 27.53
N SER A 495 -71.24 -12.35 28.29
CA SER A 495 -71.11 -12.35 29.78
C SER A 495 -70.95 -13.63 30.62
N ALA A 496 -70.27 -13.45 31.78
CA ALA A 496 -70.26 -14.27 33.02
C ALA A 496 -69.23 -15.42 33.06
N ILE A 497 -68.58 -15.80 34.17
CA ILE A 497 -68.15 -15.20 35.46
C ILE A 497 -67.42 -16.36 36.20
N ASN A 498 -66.11 -16.20 36.43
CA ASN A 498 -65.38 -16.51 37.68
C ASN A 498 -65.16 -17.96 38.22
N ILE A 499 -64.19 -18.06 39.15
CA ILE A 499 -63.90 -19.11 40.18
C ILE A 499 -63.02 -20.33 39.79
N ASP A 500 -61.73 -20.22 40.14
CA ASP A 500 -60.84 -21.12 40.93
C ASP A 500 -60.80 -22.68 40.85
N ALA A 501 -59.57 -23.16 41.12
CA ALA A 501 -59.19 -24.32 41.98
C ALA A 501 -59.14 -25.80 41.48
N LYS A 502 -57.88 -26.25 41.27
CA LYS A 502 -57.18 -27.40 41.94
C LYS A 502 -57.58 -28.89 41.71
N LEU A 503 -56.51 -29.73 41.78
CA LEU A 503 -56.42 -31.14 42.26
C LEU A 503 -56.84 -32.35 41.37
N SER A 504 -55.82 -32.97 40.74
CA SER A 504 -55.41 -34.40 40.81
C SER A 504 -56.41 -35.60 40.76
N GLU A 505 -56.25 -36.45 39.70
CA GLU A 505 -56.20 -37.95 39.70
C GLU A 505 -57.39 -38.81 40.25
N PRO A 506 -57.42 -40.18 40.08
CA PRO A 506 -56.79 -41.09 39.09
C PRO A 506 -57.74 -42.20 38.51
N GLY A 507 -57.25 -43.03 37.56
CA GLY A 507 -57.80 -44.38 37.22
C GLY A 507 -57.51 -44.87 35.78
N VAL A 508 -56.86 -46.01 35.42
CA VAL A 508 -56.96 -47.45 35.84
C VAL A 508 -58.17 -48.14 35.16
N ARG A 509 -58.11 -49.23 34.36
CA ARG A 509 -57.12 -50.32 34.02
C ARG A 509 -57.55 -51.03 32.68
N ALA A 510 -57.04 -52.14 32.08
CA ALA A 510 -55.96 -53.13 32.30
C ALA A 510 -55.62 -53.98 31.02
N GLN A 511 -54.38 -54.54 30.95
CA GLN A 511 -53.98 -55.90 30.45
C GLN A 511 -54.15 -56.29 28.95
N ALA A 512 -53.33 -57.17 28.34
CA ALA A 512 -52.33 -58.21 28.78
C ALA A 512 -51.23 -58.40 27.65
N LEU A 513 -50.28 -59.35 27.51
CA LEU A 513 -49.48 -60.42 28.21
C LEU A 513 -48.47 -60.98 27.13
N THR A 514 -47.30 -61.67 27.26
CA THR A 514 -46.47 -62.34 28.31
C THR A 514 -44.94 -62.28 27.91
N PHE A 515 -44.09 -63.29 28.23
CA PHE A 515 -42.63 -63.44 27.98
C PHE A 515 -42.24 -64.96 27.86
N PRO A 516 -41.03 -65.38 27.37
CA PRO A 516 -39.79 -65.67 28.16
C PRO A 516 -38.45 -65.23 27.47
N LEU A 517 -37.23 -65.06 28.05
CA LEU A 517 -36.31 -65.82 28.96
C LEU A 517 -35.61 -67.06 28.33
N GLY A 518 -34.29 -67.36 28.46
CA GLY A 518 -33.10 -66.67 29.05
C GLY A 518 -31.81 -67.55 29.19
N ASN A 519 -30.70 -66.99 29.72
CA ASN A 519 -29.48 -67.61 30.35
C ASN A 519 -28.27 -68.30 29.58
N LYS A 520 -27.08 -67.67 29.71
CA LYS A 520 -25.75 -68.15 30.24
C LYS A 520 -24.93 -69.40 29.74
N SER A 521 -23.74 -69.09 29.19
CA SER A 521 -22.34 -69.52 29.55
C SER A 521 -21.74 -70.94 29.32
N VAL A 522 -20.43 -70.99 28.92
CA VAL A 522 -19.27 -71.77 29.50
C VAL A 522 -18.18 -72.26 28.47
N LEU A 523 -16.90 -72.14 28.86
CA LEU A 523 -15.64 -72.83 28.41
C LEU A 523 -14.80 -72.44 27.15
N GLN A 524 -13.55 -72.93 27.20
CA GLN A 524 -12.31 -72.80 26.39
C GLN A 524 -11.74 -74.25 26.22
N PRO A 525 -10.57 -74.57 25.61
CA PRO A 525 -9.59 -73.82 24.80
C PRO A 525 -9.04 -74.61 23.55
N GLN A 526 -7.81 -74.27 23.11
CA GLN A 526 -6.83 -75.09 22.35
C GLN A 526 -6.89 -75.18 20.80
N SER A 527 -5.86 -75.83 20.24
CA SER A 527 -5.17 -75.50 18.98
C SER A 527 -4.89 -76.71 18.07
N ALA A 528 -4.83 -76.49 16.75
CA ALA A 528 -4.14 -77.36 15.78
C ALA A 528 -3.76 -76.56 14.52
N ALA A 529 -2.97 -77.15 13.62
CA ALA A 529 -2.47 -76.54 12.38
C ALA A 529 -2.72 -77.45 11.15
N GLU A 530 -2.18 -77.06 9.98
CA GLU A 530 -2.11 -77.83 8.72
C GLU A 530 -3.44 -78.08 7.97
N SER A 531 -3.45 -78.37 6.64
CA SER A 531 -2.63 -77.85 5.54
C SER A 531 -3.32 -78.09 4.17
N GLN A 532 -2.82 -77.44 3.10
CA GLN A 532 -2.95 -77.74 1.65
C GLN A 532 -4.26 -78.32 1.04
N ILE A 533 -4.83 -77.62 0.03
CA ILE A 533 -5.01 -78.07 -1.39
C ILE A 533 -5.86 -77.04 -2.19
N ARG A 534 -5.68 -77.00 -3.52
CA ARG A 534 -6.36 -76.18 -4.58
C ARG A 534 -6.36 -77.04 -5.87
N PRO A 535 -7.02 -76.71 -7.02
CA PRO A 535 -8.03 -75.70 -7.40
C PRO A 535 -9.30 -76.44 -8.00
N PRO A 536 -10.12 -75.96 -8.99
CA PRO A 536 -10.21 -74.67 -9.68
C PRO A 536 -11.61 -74.02 -9.91
N VAL A 537 -11.60 -72.68 -9.96
CA VAL A 537 -12.25 -71.77 -10.93
C VAL A 537 -13.70 -72.05 -11.39
N GLN A 538 -14.65 -71.21 -10.92
CA GLN A 538 -15.39 -70.28 -11.79
C GLN A 538 -16.11 -69.20 -10.95
N ASP A 539 -15.74 -67.93 -11.13
CA ASP A 539 -16.63 -66.75 -11.21
C ASP A 539 -15.80 -65.46 -11.35
N ALA A 540 -16.40 -64.38 -11.89
CA ALA A 540 -15.68 -63.18 -12.31
C ALA A 540 -16.47 -61.87 -12.12
N VAL A 541 -15.74 -60.74 -12.23
CA VAL A 541 -16.26 -59.36 -12.34
C VAL A 541 -16.96 -58.79 -11.10
N HIS A 542 -16.21 -58.48 -10.01
CA HIS A 542 -16.30 -57.16 -9.31
C HIS A 542 -15.30 -56.88 -8.15
N ILE A 543 -14.02 -57.28 -8.21
CA ILE A 543 -12.93 -56.62 -7.43
C ILE A 543 -11.67 -56.54 -8.31
N SER A 544 -11.24 -55.34 -8.72
CA SER A 544 -9.91 -55.12 -9.34
C SER A 544 -9.46 -53.65 -9.38
N CYS A 545 -9.49 -52.96 -8.23
CA CYS A 545 -8.88 -51.62 -8.10
C CYS A 545 -8.45 -51.34 -6.65
N THR A 546 -9.34 -51.61 -5.69
CA THR A 546 -9.09 -51.43 -4.25
C THR A 546 -8.05 -52.37 -3.65
N GLN A 547 -7.85 -53.58 -4.21
CA GLN A 547 -6.78 -54.49 -3.78
C GLN A 547 -5.41 -54.12 -4.37
N SER A 548 -5.33 -53.74 -5.65
CA SER A 548 -4.05 -53.32 -6.25
C SER A 548 -3.51 -52.02 -5.63
N LEU A 549 -4.39 -51.12 -5.19
CA LEU A 549 -3.99 -49.94 -4.40
C LEU A 549 -3.55 -50.30 -2.98
N ARG A 550 -4.01 -51.43 -2.40
CA ARG A 550 -3.54 -51.90 -1.09
C ARG A 550 -2.23 -52.70 -1.15
N SER A 551 -1.93 -53.40 -2.24
CA SER A 551 -0.58 -53.96 -2.42
C SER A 551 0.44 -52.84 -2.68
N VAL A 552 0.15 -51.93 -3.62
CA VAL A 552 1.04 -50.80 -3.96
C VAL A 552 1.29 -49.83 -2.80
N LEU A 553 0.35 -49.68 -1.86
CA LEU A 553 0.54 -48.87 -0.64
C LEU A 553 1.01 -49.68 0.57
N GLY A 554 0.88 -51.01 0.56
CA GLY A 554 1.20 -51.89 1.70
C GLY A 554 2.70 -52.12 1.90
N GLU A 555 3.51 -51.94 0.87
CA GLU A 555 4.97 -52.13 0.93
C GLU A 555 5.74 -50.85 1.31
N TRP A 556 5.05 -49.72 1.55
CA TRP A 556 5.67 -48.44 1.93
C TRP A 556 5.99 -48.28 3.43
N GLU A 557 5.71 -49.27 4.27
CA GLU A 557 6.09 -49.24 5.70
C GLU A 557 7.61 -49.37 5.94
N PHE A 558 8.44 -49.43 4.88
CA PHE A 558 9.89 -49.43 4.96
C PHE A 558 10.59 -48.13 4.55
N LEU A 559 9.90 -46.98 4.56
CA LEU A 559 10.55 -45.66 4.45
C LEU A 559 11.26 -45.27 5.77
N ASN A 560 12.29 -46.03 6.13
CA ASN A 560 13.05 -45.90 7.35
C ASN A 560 13.95 -44.65 7.30
N PHE A 561 13.42 -43.50 7.74
CA PHE A 561 14.04 -42.17 7.62
C PHE A 561 15.46 -42.04 8.21
N GLN A 562 15.91 -43.01 9.01
CA GLN A 562 17.29 -43.09 9.51
C GLN A 562 18.34 -43.46 8.44
N LEU A 563 17.94 -43.99 7.29
CA LEU A 563 18.86 -44.35 6.19
C LEU A 563 19.18 -43.20 5.23
N LEU A 564 18.33 -42.15 5.16
CA LEU A 564 18.53 -41.02 4.25
C LEU A 564 19.89 -40.30 4.45
N PRO A 565 20.41 -40.11 5.67
CA PRO A 565 21.76 -39.59 5.88
C PRO A 565 22.87 -40.56 5.48
N ALA A 566 22.65 -41.87 5.62
CA ALA A 566 23.69 -42.88 5.44
C ALA A 566 24.09 -43.05 3.96
N THR A 567 23.11 -43.07 3.05
CA THR A 567 23.36 -43.19 1.60
C THR A 567 23.87 -41.90 0.94
N MET A 568 23.87 -40.77 1.66
CA MET A 568 24.41 -39.48 1.18
C MET A 568 25.92 -39.33 1.44
N LEU A 569 26.51 -40.21 2.25
CA LEU A 569 27.79 -39.98 2.93
C LEU A 569 28.97 -40.78 2.38
N GLU A 570 28.77 -41.52 1.30
CA GLU A 570 29.75 -42.46 0.73
C GLU A 570 30.97 -41.77 0.11
N ASN A 571 30.82 -40.53 -0.40
CA ASN A 571 31.90 -39.79 -1.06
C ASN A 571 32.26 -38.49 -0.32
N ARG A 572 33.21 -38.60 0.64
CA ARG A 572 33.61 -37.52 1.57
C ARG A 572 34.14 -36.24 0.89
N LYS A 573 34.62 -36.35 -0.35
CA LYS A 573 35.09 -35.21 -1.16
C LYS A 573 33.92 -34.39 -1.72
N ASP A 574 32.93 -35.07 -2.29
CA ASP A 574 31.75 -34.45 -2.90
C ASP A 574 30.94 -33.71 -1.84
N PHE A 575 30.80 -34.29 -0.63
CA PHE A 575 30.16 -33.62 0.50
C PHE A 575 30.86 -32.30 0.88
N ALA A 576 32.20 -32.30 0.98
CA ALA A 576 32.96 -31.10 1.29
C ALA A 576 32.82 -30.02 0.21
N GLY A 577 32.86 -30.41 -1.08
CA GLY A 577 32.60 -29.52 -2.21
C GLY A 577 31.18 -28.96 -2.22
N ALA A 578 30.18 -29.80 -1.90
CA ALA A 578 28.78 -29.42 -1.83
C ALA A 578 28.52 -28.42 -0.68
N THR A 579 29.07 -28.66 0.52
CA THR A 579 28.96 -27.73 1.64
C THR A 579 29.71 -26.43 1.39
N ALA A 580 30.88 -26.47 0.73
CA ALA A 580 31.64 -25.28 0.37
C ALA A 580 30.91 -24.44 -0.69
N LEU A 581 30.30 -25.07 -1.70
CA LEU A 581 29.51 -24.37 -2.72
C LEU A 581 28.21 -23.80 -2.14
N ALA A 582 27.52 -24.54 -1.28
CA ALA A 582 26.33 -24.05 -0.59
C ALA A 582 26.68 -22.85 0.32
N ALA A 583 27.77 -22.92 1.08
CA ALA A 583 28.27 -21.81 1.88
C ALA A 583 28.70 -20.62 1.00
N ALA A 584 29.36 -20.84 -0.13
CA ALA A 584 29.74 -19.79 -1.07
C ALA A 584 28.51 -19.10 -1.69
N LEU A 585 27.49 -19.86 -2.09
CA LEU A 585 26.22 -19.31 -2.58
C LEU A 585 25.49 -18.53 -1.48
N LEU A 586 25.42 -19.04 -0.24
CA LEU A 586 24.85 -18.31 0.90
C LEU A 586 25.65 -17.03 1.22
N LEU A 587 26.98 -17.04 1.09
CA LEU A 587 27.84 -15.86 1.25
C LEU A 587 27.68 -14.86 0.10
N ILE A 588 27.41 -15.31 -1.14
CA ILE A 588 27.08 -14.45 -2.28
C ILE A 588 25.70 -13.82 -2.07
N TRP A 589 24.69 -14.57 -1.64
CA TRP A 589 23.37 -14.03 -1.30
C TRP A 589 23.44 -13.07 -0.09
N ALA A 590 24.23 -13.40 0.93
CA ALA A 590 24.47 -12.51 2.07
C ALA A 590 25.27 -11.25 1.66
N SER A 591 26.22 -11.34 0.72
CA SER A 591 26.94 -10.16 0.23
C SER A 591 26.10 -9.28 -0.69
N LEU A 592 25.17 -9.86 -1.47
CA LEU A 592 24.12 -9.12 -2.19
C LEU A 592 23.20 -8.36 -1.22
N ILE A 593 22.80 -8.97 -0.10
CA ILE A 593 22.09 -8.28 1.01
C ILE A 593 22.96 -7.18 1.64
N ASN A 594 24.29 -7.34 1.62
CA ASN A 594 25.26 -6.38 2.12
C ASN A 594 25.71 -5.33 1.08
N ILE A 595 25.09 -5.29 -0.12
CA ILE A 595 25.19 -4.13 -1.04
C ILE A 595 24.29 -3.00 -0.51
N ARG A 596 24.63 -2.53 0.70
CA ARG A 596 24.06 -1.34 1.35
C ARG A 596 24.69 -0.07 0.80
N GLY A 597 24.57 0.12 -0.52
CA GLY A 597 24.49 1.47 -1.06
C GLY A 597 23.18 2.09 -0.61
N ALA A 598 23.18 3.37 -0.23
CA ALA A 598 21.94 4.07 0.09
C ALA A 598 20.98 4.05 -1.11
N GLY A 599 19.71 3.73 -0.87
CA GLY A 599 18.64 3.80 -1.89
C GLY A 599 18.25 2.50 -2.61
N LEU A 600 18.39 1.30 -2.02
CA LEU A 600 17.89 0.06 -2.67
C LEU A 600 16.61 -0.57 -2.09
N PHE A 601 16.36 -0.59 -0.77
CA PHE A 601 15.16 -1.27 -0.23
C PHE A 601 14.49 -0.70 1.04
N TYR A 602 15.19 0.05 1.89
CA TYR A 602 14.55 0.73 3.04
C TYR A 602 15.47 1.86 3.51
N GLU A 603 15.00 3.11 3.43
CA GLU A 603 15.37 4.08 4.46
C GLU A 603 14.37 3.90 5.61
N PRO A 604 14.82 3.77 6.88
CA PRO A 604 13.90 3.86 7.99
C PRO A 604 13.24 5.25 7.97
N HIS A 605 11.94 5.31 8.29
CA HIS A 605 11.16 6.54 8.40
C HIS A 605 12.01 7.62 9.10
N PRO A 606 12.19 8.84 8.56
CA PRO A 606 13.19 9.78 9.06
C PRO A 606 13.12 10.06 10.57
N SER A 607 11.91 10.05 11.14
CA SER A 607 11.65 10.13 12.59
C SER A 607 12.23 8.95 13.38
N LEU A 608 12.19 7.72 12.88
CA LEU A 608 12.73 6.52 13.55
C LEU A 608 14.26 6.52 13.60
N GLU A 609 14.94 7.01 12.55
CA GLU A 609 16.40 7.22 12.62
C GLU A 609 16.73 8.32 13.64
N LEU A 610 15.99 9.42 13.61
CA LEU A 610 16.14 10.52 14.57
C LEU A 610 15.81 10.12 16.02
N GLN A 611 15.00 9.08 16.26
CA GLN A 611 14.72 8.51 17.59
C GLN A 611 15.77 7.50 18.07
N ALA A 612 16.66 7.00 17.22
CA ALA A 612 17.59 5.93 17.57
C ALA A 612 18.69 6.39 18.55
N GLY A 613 18.98 5.58 19.56
CA GLY A 613 20.03 5.82 20.57
C GLY A 613 19.55 5.61 22.01
N GLU A 614 20.44 5.89 22.96
CA GLU A 614 20.18 5.75 24.40
C GLU A 614 19.08 6.73 24.87
N ASP A 615 19.09 7.97 24.38
CA ASP A 615 18.07 9.00 24.66
C ASP A 615 16.67 8.75 24.04
N SER A 616 16.45 7.59 23.40
CA SER A 616 15.20 7.28 22.67
C SER A 616 13.91 7.42 23.49
N VAL A 617 13.98 7.30 24.82
CA VAL A 617 12.84 7.55 25.72
C VAL A 617 12.52 9.05 25.85
N PHE A 618 13.53 9.89 26.05
CA PHE A 618 13.35 11.35 26.07
C PHE A 618 12.80 11.85 24.73
N LEU A 619 13.39 11.36 23.63
CA LEU A 619 13.02 11.79 22.28
C LEU A 619 11.57 11.44 21.93
N ARG A 620 11.08 10.27 22.35
CA ARG A 620 9.68 9.87 22.14
C ARG A 620 8.71 10.78 22.90
N HIS A 621 8.91 10.97 24.19
CA HIS A 621 8.06 11.85 25.00
C HIS A 621 8.09 13.32 24.52
N ALA A 622 9.24 13.79 24.05
CA ALA A 622 9.35 15.13 23.45
C ALA A 622 8.60 15.28 22.11
N MET A 623 8.33 14.18 21.40
CA MET A 623 7.52 14.16 20.17
C MET A 623 6.01 13.93 20.43
N GLU A 624 5.67 13.31 21.56
CA GLU A 624 4.30 13.06 22.00
C GLU A 624 3.63 14.35 22.53
N VAL A 625 4.40 15.21 23.21
CA VAL A 625 3.88 16.45 23.83
C VAL A 625 4.12 17.67 22.93
N GLU A 626 3.41 17.69 21.80
CA GLU A 626 3.26 18.83 20.89
C GLU A 626 2.27 19.87 21.45
N PHE A 627 1.15 19.40 22.02
CA PHE A 627 0.09 20.23 22.61
C PHE A 627 0.14 20.24 24.15
N PRO A 628 -0.47 21.25 24.83
CA PRO A 628 -0.59 21.31 26.29
C PRO A 628 -1.13 20.06 26.98
N ALA A 629 -2.11 19.42 26.34
CA ALA A 629 -2.68 18.13 26.70
C ALA A 629 -3.03 17.37 25.41
N PRO A 630 -3.16 16.03 25.44
CA PRO A 630 -3.75 15.26 24.34
C PRO A 630 -5.10 15.85 23.88
N ILE A 631 -5.48 15.57 22.63
CA ILE A 631 -6.75 16.05 22.08
C ILE A 631 -7.94 15.39 22.77
N ASP A 632 -8.91 16.20 23.24
CA ASP A 632 -10.25 15.75 23.58
C ASP A 632 -11.15 15.89 22.36
N TYR A 633 -11.72 14.77 21.95
CA TYR A 633 -12.65 14.71 20.83
C TYR A 633 -14.06 15.18 21.18
N ALA A 634 -14.43 15.29 22.47
CA ALA A 634 -15.80 15.56 22.88
C ALA A 634 -16.35 16.93 22.40
N PRO A 635 -15.63 18.06 22.49
CA PRO A 635 -16.15 19.36 22.04
C PRO A 635 -16.35 19.41 20.51
N ILE A 636 -15.37 18.88 19.77
CA ILE A 636 -15.43 18.80 18.30
C ILE A 636 -16.59 17.89 17.86
N ARG A 637 -16.81 16.78 18.59
CA ARG A 637 -17.92 15.85 18.36
C ARG A 637 -19.28 16.45 18.70
N GLU A 638 -19.38 17.40 19.63
CA GLU A 638 -20.64 18.13 19.86
C GLU A 638 -20.99 18.98 18.63
N VAL A 639 -20.06 19.81 18.15
CA VAL A 639 -20.27 20.65 16.95
C VAL A 639 -20.60 19.80 15.72
N CYS A 640 -19.93 18.65 15.53
CA CYS A 640 -20.26 17.71 14.46
C CYS A 640 -21.62 16.99 14.61
N ASN A 641 -22.28 17.05 15.77
CA ASN A 641 -23.59 16.44 16.04
C ASN A 641 -24.71 17.49 16.30
N ARG A 642 -24.42 18.78 16.19
CA ARG A 642 -25.39 19.87 16.38
C ARG A 642 -26.23 20.04 15.11
N GLU A 643 -27.52 19.70 15.17
CA GLU A 643 -28.48 19.92 14.06
C GLU A 643 -28.37 21.37 13.52
N PRO A 644 -28.21 21.59 12.20
CA PRO A 644 -28.40 20.64 11.09
C PRO A 644 -27.12 19.95 10.56
N SER A 645 -26.35 19.26 11.41
CA SER A 645 -25.13 18.51 11.03
C SER A 645 -25.34 17.07 10.50
N GLN A 646 -26.52 16.72 9.99
CA GLN A 646 -26.68 15.44 9.28
C GLN A 646 -25.89 15.47 7.96
N PHE A 647 -24.72 14.81 7.94
CA PHE A 647 -23.80 14.81 6.81
C PHE A 647 -24.47 14.38 5.50
N ARG A 648 -24.51 15.29 4.53
CA ARG A 648 -25.36 15.26 3.33
C ARG A 648 -24.79 14.32 2.30
N ALA A 649 -25.59 13.33 1.91
CA ALA A 649 -25.23 12.41 0.85
C ALA A 649 -25.15 13.16 -0.50
N GLY A 650 -23.93 13.38 -1.00
CA GLY A 650 -23.68 14.06 -2.27
C GLY A 650 -22.98 15.41 -2.17
N LEU A 651 -22.73 15.94 -0.98
CA LEU A 651 -21.96 17.18 -0.83
C LEU A 651 -20.49 16.89 -0.50
N LEU A 652 -19.58 17.46 -1.29
CA LEU A 652 -18.13 17.33 -1.12
C LEU A 652 -17.49 18.72 -1.11
N PHE A 653 -16.61 18.98 -0.16
CA PHE A 653 -15.77 20.17 -0.07
C PHE A 653 -14.32 19.81 -0.40
N SER A 654 -13.59 20.71 -1.07
CA SER A 654 -12.14 20.64 -1.20
C SER A 654 -11.46 21.92 -0.72
N CYS A 655 -10.22 21.75 -0.27
CA CYS A 655 -9.40 22.76 0.40
C CYS A 655 -8.07 22.91 -0.36
N GLU A 656 -8.16 23.21 -1.64
CA GLU A 656 -7.02 23.30 -2.58
C GLU A 656 -6.41 24.72 -2.58
N GLU A 657 -5.20 24.90 -3.10
CA GLU A 657 -4.55 26.22 -3.34
C GLU A 657 -4.31 27.12 -2.09
N GLN A 658 -4.42 26.57 -0.87
CA GLN A 658 -4.20 27.28 0.39
C GLN A 658 -2.71 27.67 0.54
N HIS A 659 -2.41 28.92 0.92
CA HIS A 659 -1.06 29.48 0.78
C HIS A 659 -0.74 30.62 1.77
N GLY A 660 0.57 30.92 1.88
CA GLY A 660 1.13 31.90 2.82
C GLY A 660 2.15 31.28 3.77
N GLY A 661 2.38 31.90 4.92
CA GLY A 661 3.21 31.31 5.98
C GLY A 661 2.50 30.15 6.69
N VAL A 662 3.27 29.29 7.39
CA VAL A 662 2.76 28.09 8.10
C VAL A 662 1.48 28.36 8.93
N GLY A 663 1.46 29.43 9.72
CA GLY A 663 0.29 29.79 10.54
C GLY A 663 -0.94 30.17 9.71
N MET A 664 -0.73 30.75 8.53
CA MET A 664 -1.81 31.07 7.57
C MET A 664 -2.39 29.79 6.98
N VAL A 665 -1.53 28.92 6.43
CA VAL A 665 -1.94 27.65 5.81
C VAL A 665 -2.63 26.73 6.82
N ARG A 666 -2.11 26.63 8.05
CA ARG A 666 -2.75 25.88 9.15
C ARG A 666 -4.18 26.39 9.40
N ASN A 667 -4.34 27.71 9.54
CA ASN A 667 -5.64 28.29 9.86
C ASN A 667 -6.63 28.20 8.69
N GLN A 668 -6.18 28.47 7.46
CA GLN A 668 -6.95 28.28 6.22
C GLN A 668 -7.52 26.86 6.09
N ILE A 669 -6.70 25.83 6.38
CA ILE A 669 -7.17 24.44 6.38
C ILE A 669 -8.22 24.22 7.48
N LEU A 670 -7.98 24.66 8.72
CA LEU A 670 -8.96 24.56 9.82
C LEU A 670 -10.29 25.27 9.47
N LYS A 671 -10.25 26.38 8.73
CA LYS A 671 -11.43 27.09 8.23
C LYS A 671 -12.21 26.28 7.21
N CYS A 672 -11.54 25.74 6.20
CA CYS A 672 -12.19 24.86 5.23
C CYS A 672 -12.88 23.67 5.92
N LEU A 673 -12.25 23.08 6.94
CA LEU A 673 -12.84 22.03 7.77
C LEU A 673 -14.06 22.53 8.56
N ARG A 674 -13.98 23.71 9.19
CA ARG A 674 -15.09 24.27 9.98
C ARG A 674 -16.30 24.63 9.12
N TYR A 675 -16.09 25.16 7.92
CA TYR A 675 -17.17 25.40 6.93
C TYR A 675 -17.73 24.09 6.39
N ALA A 676 -16.90 23.07 6.13
CA ALA A 676 -17.37 21.75 5.70
C ALA A 676 -18.23 21.04 6.76
N ILE A 677 -17.83 21.12 8.04
CA ILE A 677 -18.64 20.66 9.19
C ILE A 677 -19.98 21.42 9.21
N HIS A 678 -19.96 22.75 9.01
CA HIS A 678 -21.18 23.56 9.00
C HIS A 678 -22.15 23.15 7.88
N ALA A 679 -21.63 22.96 6.67
CA ALA A 679 -22.35 22.53 5.48
C ALA A 679 -22.85 21.07 5.55
N GLY A 680 -22.34 20.27 6.49
CA GLY A 680 -22.55 18.82 6.55
C GLY A 680 -21.89 18.10 5.37
N ALA A 681 -20.74 18.57 4.89
CA ALA A 681 -20.06 18.04 3.71
C ALA A 681 -19.09 16.89 4.04
N ALA A 682 -18.79 16.05 3.05
CA ALA A 682 -17.55 15.29 3.02
C ALA A 682 -16.37 16.21 2.63
N VAL A 683 -15.13 15.79 2.91
CA VAL A 683 -13.92 16.60 2.67
C VAL A 683 -12.88 15.82 1.86
N VAL A 684 -12.28 16.46 0.86
CA VAL A 684 -11.02 16.01 0.24
C VAL A 684 -9.85 16.37 1.16
N VAL A 685 -8.92 15.44 1.40
CA VAL A 685 -7.70 15.68 2.20
C VAL A 685 -6.96 16.91 1.65
N PRO A 686 -6.77 17.98 2.46
CA PRO A 686 -6.29 19.28 1.95
C PRO A 686 -4.91 19.25 1.28
N SER A 687 -4.71 20.19 0.36
CA SER A 687 -3.43 20.53 -0.26
C SER A 687 -3.05 21.98 0.08
N MET A 688 -1.85 22.39 -0.32
CA MET A 688 -1.36 23.76 -0.14
C MET A 688 -0.40 24.13 -1.27
N SER A 689 -0.31 25.41 -1.63
CA SER A 689 0.72 25.89 -2.56
C SER A 689 2.08 25.98 -1.88
N LYS A 690 3.11 25.47 -2.56
CA LYS A 690 4.49 25.54 -2.07
C LYS A 690 5.13 26.88 -2.42
N ARG A 691 5.49 27.68 -1.41
CA ARG A 691 6.32 28.90 -1.52
C ARG A 691 7.52 28.69 -2.47
N ASN A 692 7.81 29.69 -3.28
CA ASN A 692 8.93 29.70 -4.21
C ASN A 692 10.28 29.57 -3.45
N PRO A 693 11.15 28.61 -3.83
CA PRO A 693 12.42 28.38 -3.15
C PRO A 693 13.59 29.27 -3.64
N GLN A 694 13.35 30.13 -4.63
CA GLN A 694 14.31 31.16 -5.09
C GLN A 694 13.96 32.56 -4.55
N ASP A 695 12.67 32.85 -4.37
CA ASP A 695 12.16 34.10 -3.80
C ASP A 695 11.16 33.77 -2.69
N ILE A 696 11.55 34.01 -1.42
CA ILE A 696 10.67 33.70 -0.28
C ILE A 696 9.48 34.65 -0.14
N SER A 697 9.41 35.75 -0.89
CA SER A 697 8.24 36.63 -0.92
C SER A 697 7.12 36.08 -1.82
N ASP A 698 7.45 35.24 -2.80
CA ASP A 698 6.50 34.58 -3.69
C ASP A 698 5.87 33.35 -3.01
N ILE A 699 4.70 33.58 -2.42
CA ILE A 699 3.84 32.60 -1.75
C ILE A 699 2.69 32.09 -2.64
N GLU A 700 2.32 32.81 -3.70
CA GLU A 700 1.15 32.57 -4.56
C GLU A 700 1.49 31.64 -5.75
N THR A 701 2.14 30.51 -5.48
CA THR A 701 2.56 29.60 -6.55
C THR A 701 1.44 28.62 -6.94
N SER A 702 1.42 28.19 -8.20
CA SER A 702 0.57 27.10 -8.70
C SER A 702 1.18 25.71 -8.49
N ASN A 703 2.16 25.59 -7.60
CA ASN A 703 2.88 24.35 -7.32
C ASN A 703 2.34 23.70 -6.04
N GLU A 704 1.17 23.07 -6.15
CA GLU A 704 0.54 22.35 -5.04
C GLU A 704 1.40 21.20 -4.49
N VAL A 705 1.31 21.02 -3.18
CA VAL A 705 1.87 19.90 -2.42
C VAL A 705 0.83 19.36 -1.43
N PRO A 706 0.82 18.04 -1.15
CA PRO A 706 -0.19 17.42 -0.29
C PRO A 706 0.08 17.73 1.19
N LEU A 707 -0.92 17.50 2.05
CA LEU A 707 -0.93 17.80 3.49
C LEU A 707 0.38 17.45 4.24
N GLU A 708 0.96 16.28 3.93
CA GLU A 708 2.21 15.78 4.50
C GLU A 708 3.48 16.60 4.15
N TYR A 709 3.35 17.69 3.39
CA TYR A 709 4.42 18.67 3.20
C TYR A 709 4.76 19.42 4.50
N LEU A 710 3.75 19.82 5.29
CA LEU A 710 3.94 20.49 6.59
C LEU A 710 3.35 19.71 7.78
N PHE A 711 2.23 19.03 7.60
CA PHE A 711 1.46 18.43 8.69
C PHE A 711 1.61 16.90 8.73
N ASP A 712 1.10 16.27 9.79
CA ASP A 712 1.01 14.83 9.90
C ASP A 712 -0.33 14.33 9.34
N ARG A 713 -0.31 13.76 8.13
CA ARG A 713 -1.51 13.28 7.44
C ARG A 713 -2.16 12.06 8.12
N ASP A 714 -1.37 11.20 8.77
CA ASP A 714 -1.92 10.04 9.49
C ASP A 714 -2.61 10.51 10.79
N ALA A 715 -2.00 11.47 11.51
CA ALA A 715 -2.62 12.12 12.67
C ALA A 715 -3.90 12.87 12.26
N PHE A 716 -3.86 13.68 11.20
CA PHE A 716 -5.02 14.41 10.67
C PHE A 716 -6.22 13.49 10.39
N ILE A 717 -6.00 12.42 9.62
CA ILE A 717 -7.06 11.45 9.27
C ILE A 717 -7.60 10.77 10.54
N THR A 718 -6.72 10.41 11.48
CA THR A 718 -7.10 9.77 12.75
C THR A 718 -7.94 10.71 13.62
N HIS A 719 -7.39 11.87 13.99
CA HIS A 719 -8.05 12.83 14.87
C HIS A 719 -9.38 13.31 14.31
N LEU A 720 -9.46 13.58 13.01
CA LEU A 720 -10.70 14.07 12.39
C LEU A 720 -11.77 12.97 12.26
N THR A 721 -11.37 11.70 12.04
CA THR A 721 -12.30 10.56 12.04
C THR A 721 -12.81 10.24 13.45
N GLU A 722 -11.96 10.33 14.47
CA GLU A 722 -12.34 10.07 15.86
C GLU A 722 -13.16 11.23 16.46
N ALA A 723 -12.85 12.49 16.11
CA ALA A 723 -13.64 13.66 16.46
C ALA A 723 -15.01 13.68 15.76
N CYS A 724 -15.02 13.55 14.44
CA CYS A 724 -16.16 13.87 13.58
C CYS A 724 -16.57 12.67 12.69
N PRO A 725 -16.98 11.52 13.26
CA PRO A 725 -17.16 10.26 12.53
C PRO A 725 -18.27 10.24 11.47
N GLY A 726 -19.13 11.27 11.42
CA GLY A 726 -20.08 11.48 10.33
C GLY A 726 -19.42 12.05 9.05
N MET A 727 -18.35 12.83 9.21
CA MET A 727 -17.63 13.43 8.10
C MET A 727 -16.75 12.39 7.39
N ARG A 728 -16.86 12.32 6.07
CA ARG A 728 -16.07 11.37 5.25
C ARG A 728 -14.90 12.06 4.60
N LEU A 729 -13.72 11.46 4.74
CA LEU A 729 -12.48 11.92 4.14
C LEU A 729 -12.16 11.13 2.87
N TYR A 730 -11.77 11.85 1.82
CA TYR A 730 -11.40 11.29 0.52
C TYR A 730 -10.00 11.78 0.12
N ASN A 731 -9.14 10.91 -0.42
CA ASN A 731 -7.78 11.33 -0.79
C ASN A 731 -7.75 12.26 -2.01
N ARG A 732 -8.79 12.22 -2.85
CA ARG A 732 -8.99 13.02 -4.06
C ARG A 732 -10.49 13.18 -4.31
N ALA A 733 -10.89 14.17 -5.11
CA ALA A 733 -12.29 14.36 -5.47
C ALA A 733 -12.88 13.18 -6.26
N GLU A 734 -12.08 12.52 -7.13
CA GLU A 734 -12.53 11.38 -7.94
C GLU A 734 -12.87 10.12 -7.13
N ASP A 735 -12.36 10.02 -5.89
CA ASP A 735 -12.65 8.90 -4.99
C ASP A 735 -14.06 8.99 -4.37
N PHE A 736 -14.78 10.11 -4.59
CA PHE A 736 -16.13 10.34 -4.06
C PHE A 736 -17.21 9.55 -4.83
N PRO A 737 -18.22 8.97 -4.14
CA PRO A 737 -19.28 8.21 -4.80
C PRO A 737 -20.00 8.99 -5.90
N ASN A 738 -20.06 8.40 -7.10
CA ASN A 738 -20.70 8.98 -8.29
C ASN A 738 -20.12 10.34 -8.74
N TYR A 739 -18.87 10.70 -8.41
CA TYR A 739 -18.24 11.96 -8.84
C TYR A 739 -18.32 12.25 -10.35
N ALA A 740 -18.25 11.22 -11.20
CA ALA A 740 -18.43 11.34 -12.65
C ALA A 740 -19.87 11.73 -13.11
N GLN A 741 -20.82 11.82 -12.18
CA GLN A 741 -22.20 12.27 -12.37
C GLN A 741 -22.48 13.59 -11.64
N ARG A 742 -21.43 14.34 -11.25
CA ARG A 742 -21.56 15.62 -10.53
C ARG A 742 -22.42 16.64 -11.28
N ALA A 743 -23.14 17.46 -10.52
CA ALA A 743 -23.96 18.55 -11.03
C ALA A 743 -23.10 19.78 -11.38
N GLY A 744 -22.50 19.76 -12.58
CA GLY A 744 -21.74 20.90 -13.13
C GLY A 744 -20.25 20.90 -12.78
N GLU A 745 -19.66 22.10 -12.81
CA GLU A 745 -18.26 22.34 -12.42
C GLU A 745 -18.14 22.73 -10.94
N PRO A 746 -16.95 22.67 -10.33
CA PRO A 746 -16.75 23.02 -8.92
C PRO A 746 -17.28 24.43 -8.59
N LEU A 747 -18.05 24.55 -7.51
CA LEU A 747 -18.58 25.83 -7.05
C LEU A 747 -17.55 26.47 -6.11
N SER A 748 -16.94 27.59 -6.52
CA SER A 748 -16.06 28.36 -5.64
C SER A 748 -16.87 29.08 -4.56
N LEU A 749 -16.40 29.01 -3.32
CA LEU A 749 -17.01 29.59 -2.11
C LEU A 749 -15.92 30.24 -1.25
N ILE A 750 -16.06 31.53 -0.93
CA ILE A 750 -15.23 32.20 0.08
C ILE A 750 -16.04 32.28 1.38
N GLY A 751 -15.41 31.99 2.53
CA GLY A 751 -16.09 31.76 3.80
C GLY A 751 -16.99 32.92 4.28
N ASP A 752 -16.59 34.16 4.05
CA ASP A 752 -17.27 35.39 4.48
C ASP A 752 -18.25 35.97 3.45
N GLN A 753 -18.40 35.38 2.26
CA GLN A 753 -19.14 35.99 1.15
C GLN A 753 -20.63 36.29 1.44
N PHE A 754 -21.20 35.67 2.49
CA PHE A 754 -22.57 35.88 2.94
C PHE A 754 -22.71 37.07 3.92
N GLU A 755 -21.62 37.48 4.55
CA GLU A 755 -21.55 38.59 5.51
C GLU A 755 -20.35 39.52 5.19
N PRO A 756 -20.20 40.05 3.95
CA PRO A 756 -18.99 40.75 3.50
C PRO A 756 -18.77 42.15 4.15
N ALA A 757 -19.57 42.49 5.16
CA ALA A 757 -19.45 43.70 5.97
C ALA A 757 -19.17 43.38 7.46
N HIS A 758 -18.80 42.13 7.78
CA HIS A 758 -18.53 41.66 9.14
C HIS A 758 -17.47 42.50 9.88
N PRO A 759 -17.53 42.60 11.22
CA PRO A 759 -16.50 43.28 11.99
C PRO A 759 -15.15 42.56 11.88
N ARG A 760 -14.03 43.27 12.12
CA ARG A 760 -12.68 42.66 12.00
C ARG A 760 -12.50 41.41 12.88
N THR A 761 -13.19 41.32 14.02
CA THR A 761 -13.21 40.15 14.92
C THR A 761 -13.76 38.86 14.29
N GLY A 762 -14.34 38.95 13.10
CA GLY A 762 -14.93 37.86 12.33
C GLY A 762 -16.42 38.07 12.08
N LEU A 763 -17.08 37.07 11.48
CA LEU A 763 -18.53 37.01 11.28
C LEU A 763 -19.29 37.42 12.55
N GLU A 764 -20.26 38.33 12.44
CA GLU A 764 -21.14 38.72 13.54
C GLU A 764 -22.21 37.65 13.77
N HIS A 765 -22.66 36.94 12.73
CA HIS A 765 -23.73 35.92 12.81
C HIS A 765 -23.29 34.56 12.24
N PRO A 766 -22.18 33.95 12.75
CA PRO A 766 -21.64 32.70 12.21
C PRO A 766 -22.65 31.54 12.20
N GLN A 767 -23.59 31.50 13.14
CA GLN A 767 -24.67 30.50 13.22
C GLN A 767 -25.66 30.56 12.04
N GLU A 768 -25.81 31.71 11.38
CA GLU A 768 -26.75 31.90 10.26
C GLU A 768 -26.12 31.52 8.91
N TRP A 769 -24.79 31.40 8.86
CA TRP A 769 -24.01 31.01 7.68
C TRP A 769 -24.56 29.79 6.95
N ARG A 770 -25.05 28.78 7.69
CA ARG A 770 -25.58 27.55 7.09
C ARG A 770 -26.91 27.75 6.38
N GLY A 771 -27.76 28.68 6.84
CA GLY A 771 -28.97 29.07 6.12
C GLY A 771 -28.61 29.71 4.78
N ALA A 772 -27.75 30.72 4.81
CA ALA A 772 -27.27 31.42 3.62
C ALA A 772 -26.55 30.48 2.62
N PHE A 773 -25.79 29.49 3.11
CA PHE A 773 -25.16 28.47 2.26
C PHE A 773 -26.19 27.55 1.56
N ASP A 774 -27.26 27.16 2.24
CA ASP A 774 -28.30 26.34 1.63
C ASP A 774 -29.15 27.13 0.62
N ASP A 775 -29.49 28.40 0.91
CA ASP A 775 -30.12 29.30 -0.06
C ASP A 775 -29.24 29.54 -1.29
N TRP A 776 -27.92 29.71 -1.10
CA TRP A 776 -26.92 29.90 -2.17
C TRP A 776 -26.76 28.68 -3.09
N LEU A 777 -26.98 27.47 -2.57
CA LEU A 777 -27.04 26.23 -3.38
C LEU A 777 -28.31 26.20 -4.24
N GLU A 778 -29.46 26.57 -3.68
CA GLU A 778 -30.74 26.67 -4.40
C GLU A 778 -30.68 27.73 -5.51
N GLU A 779 -30.08 28.91 -5.25
CA GLU A 779 -29.79 29.93 -6.29
C GLU A 779 -28.98 29.37 -7.47
N ARG A 780 -28.07 28.44 -7.19
CA ARG A 780 -27.20 27.77 -8.18
C ARG A 780 -27.85 26.53 -8.79
N ASN A 781 -29.10 26.22 -8.44
CA ASN A 781 -29.80 25.00 -8.83
C ASN A 781 -29.01 23.72 -8.46
N ALA A 782 -28.16 23.81 -7.43
CA ALA A 782 -27.15 22.82 -7.05
C ALA A 782 -27.67 21.94 -5.91
N HIS A 783 -28.35 20.84 -6.28
CA HIS A 783 -29.04 19.96 -5.35
C HIS A 783 -28.16 18.72 -4.99
N PRO A 784 -27.33 18.75 -3.93
CA PRO A 784 -26.45 17.64 -3.60
C PRO A 784 -27.23 16.36 -3.27
N SER A 785 -26.94 15.29 -4.01
CA SER A 785 -27.55 13.97 -3.80
C SER A 785 -26.55 12.85 -4.05
N SER A 786 -26.82 11.65 -3.53
CA SER A 786 -25.95 10.47 -3.77
C SER A 786 -25.88 10.06 -5.25
N GLY A 787 -26.80 10.52 -6.10
CA GLY A 787 -26.81 10.29 -7.54
C GLY A 787 -26.13 11.40 -8.35
N ALA A 788 -26.26 12.65 -7.89
CA ALA A 788 -25.65 13.83 -8.49
C ALA A 788 -24.88 14.62 -7.41
N PRO A 789 -23.57 14.36 -7.25
CA PRO A 789 -22.74 15.10 -6.30
C PRO A 789 -22.58 16.59 -6.65
N VAL A 790 -22.34 17.42 -5.63
CA VAL A 790 -21.87 18.80 -5.77
C VAL A 790 -20.50 18.90 -5.11
N LEU A 791 -19.52 19.42 -5.84
CA LEU A 791 -18.20 19.79 -5.31
C LEU A 791 -18.17 21.30 -5.09
N VAL A 792 -17.85 21.71 -3.86
CA VAL A 792 -17.60 23.09 -3.46
C VAL A 792 -16.11 23.25 -3.17
N GLN A 793 -15.44 24.16 -3.87
CA GLN A 793 -14.03 24.47 -3.63
C GLN A 793 -13.96 25.69 -2.69
N ILE A 794 -13.42 25.50 -1.50
CA ILE A 794 -13.23 26.61 -0.54
C ILE A 794 -12.02 27.44 -0.99
N GLY A 795 -12.30 28.68 -1.38
CA GLY A 795 -11.27 29.68 -1.63
C GLY A 795 -10.55 30.08 -0.34
N GLN A 796 -9.43 30.78 -0.48
CA GLN A 796 -8.63 31.24 0.65
C GLN A 796 -9.48 32.12 1.60
N SER A 797 -9.50 31.77 2.89
CA SER A 797 -10.07 32.60 3.96
C SER A 797 -9.15 32.54 5.19
N TYR A 798 -8.87 33.69 5.81
CA TYR A 798 -7.73 33.84 6.73
C TYR A 798 -8.13 34.11 8.19
N ILE A 799 -8.82 35.21 8.49
CA ILE A 799 -9.14 35.67 9.88
C ILE A 799 -10.61 36.09 10.07
N GLU A 800 -11.48 35.74 9.13
CA GLU A 800 -12.93 36.02 9.08
C GLU A 800 -13.83 35.12 9.97
N TYR A 801 -13.53 33.83 10.16
CA TYR A 801 -14.30 33.01 11.13
C TYR A 801 -13.90 33.32 12.59
N PRO A 802 -14.84 33.62 13.49
CA PRO A 802 -14.58 33.87 14.91
C PRO A 802 -14.43 32.53 15.66
N VAL A 803 -13.21 32.18 16.07
CA VAL A 803 -12.87 30.80 16.49
C VAL A 803 -13.54 30.32 17.77
N HIS A 804 -13.89 31.26 18.66
CA HIS A 804 -14.57 31.00 19.94
C HIS A 804 -16.11 30.96 19.84
N SER A 805 -16.69 31.11 18.64
CA SER A 805 -18.15 31.13 18.47
C SER A 805 -18.85 29.80 18.77
N ASP A 806 -18.13 28.68 18.71
CA ASP A 806 -18.59 27.36 19.17
C ASP A 806 -18.34 27.11 20.68
N GLY A 807 -17.64 28.03 21.35
CA GLY A 807 -17.22 27.96 22.75
C GLY A 807 -15.75 27.55 22.94
N ASP A 808 -15.13 28.05 24.01
CA ASP A 808 -13.70 27.93 24.33
C ASP A 808 -13.18 26.49 24.21
N ALA A 809 -13.92 25.52 24.76
CA ALA A 809 -13.57 24.10 24.71
C ALA A 809 -13.52 23.50 23.29
N PHE A 810 -14.22 24.08 22.31
CA PHE A 810 -14.03 23.73 20.90
C PHE A 810 -12.77 24.38 20.33
N ALA A 811 -12.51 25.65 20.67
CA ALA A 811 -11.37 26.40 20.15
C ALA A 811 -10.02 25.79 20.55
N ASP A 812 -9.84 25.42 21.82
CA ASP A 812 -8.60 24.82 22.35
C ASP A 812 -8.24 23.47 21.69
N GLU A 813 -9.27 22.68 21.38
CA GLU A 813 -9.16 21.32 20.85
C GLU A 813 -9.11 21.25 19.32
N PHE A 814 -9.91 22.06 18.60
CA PHE A 814 -10.06 21.93 17.15
C PHE A 814 -8.74 22.15 16.39
N GLY A 815 -7.88 23.06 16.86
CA GLY A 815 -6.54 23.26 16.29
C GLY A 815 -5.62 22.04 16.41
N LYS A 816 -5.85 21.13 17.36
CA LYS A 816 -5.02 19.93 17.58
C LYS A 816 -5.21 18.86 16.49
N ILE A 817 -6.21 19.01 15.61
CA ILE A 817 -6.42 18.14 14.44
C ILE A 817 -5.23 18.21 13.46
N LEU A 818 -4.46 19.32 13.43
CA LEU A 818 -3.29 19.51 12.57
C LEU A 818 -1.97 19.53 13.37
N SER A 819 -1.49 18.35 13.75
CA SER A 819 -0.10 18.12 14.18
C SER A 819 0.92 18.41 13.06
N PHE A 820 2.12 18.84 13.41
CA PHE A 820 3.23 19.00 12.48
C PHE A 820 3.89 17.66 12.10
N ARG A 821 4.50 17.62 10.91
CA ARG A 821 5.14 16.42 10.33
C ARG A 821 6.13 15.71 11.29
N PRO A 822 6.13 14.35 11.37
CA PRO A 822 6.88 13.58 12.38
C PRO A 822 8.40 13.81 12.44
N ASP A 823 9.03 14.14 11.32
CA ASP A 823 10.48 14.36 11.25
C ASP A 823 10.89 15.72 11.83
N THR A 824 10.07 16.77 11.66
CA THR A 824 10.29 18.06 12.35
C THR A 824 10.03 17.95 13.85
N ARG A 825 9.05 17.15 14.27
CA ARG A 825 8.88 16.77 15.68
C ARG A 825 10.10 16.03 16.24
N ALA A 826 10.70 15.12 15.47
CA ALA A 826 11.92 14.42 15.88
C ALA A 826 13.17 15.34 15.91
N LEU A 827 13.28 16.30 14.99
CA LEU A 827 14.32 17.33 15.01
C LEU A 827 14.17 18.28 16.21
N ALA A 828 12.95 18.73 16.52
CA ALA A 828 12.67 19.53 17.71
C ALA A 828 13.01 18.76 19.00
N ALA A 829 12.65 17.48 19.10
CA ALA A 829 13.05 16.63 20.22
C ALA A 829 14.59 16.53 20.40
N ARG A 830 15.35 16.44 19.29
CA ARG A 830 16.83 16.50 19.32
C ARG A 830 17.36 17.87 19.74
N VAL A 831 16.73 18.97 19.33
CA VAL A 831 17.11 20.34 19.74
C VAL A 831 16.82 20.59 21.23
N LEU A 832 15.70 20.08 21.77
CA LEU A 832 15.39 20.10 23.21
C LEU A 832 16.39 19.27 24.03
N LEU A 833 16.79 18.10 23.51
CA LEU A 833 17.80 17.25 24.11
C LEU A 833 19.17 17.95 24.16
N ALA A 834 19.57 18.61 23.06
CA ALA A 834 20.79 19.40 23.00
C ALA A 834 20.77 20.58 23.98
N LEU A 835 19.66 21.34 24.07
CA LEU A 835 19.48 22.40 25.07
C LEU A 835 19.66 21.87 26.50
N LYS A 836 19.07 20.70 26.80
CA LYS A 836 19.18 20.03 28.10
C LYS A 836 20.61 19.59 28.42
N GLN A 837 21.28 18.91 27.48
CA GLN A 837 22.60 18.33 27.69
C GLN A 837 23.71 19.38 27.69
N GLN A 838 23.67 20.37 26.78
CA GLN A 838 24.73 21.36 26.61
C GLN A 838 24.74 22.43 27.70
N PHE A 839 23.57 22.80 28.23
CA PHE A 839 23.42 23.89 29.21
C PHE A 839 22.86 23.43 30.57
N GLY A 840 22.69 22.12 30.79
CA GLY A 840 22.25 21.54 32.07
C GLY A 840 20.81 21.88 32.46
N LEU A 841 19.96 22.22 31.48
CA LEU A 841 18.65 22.84 31.74
C LEU A 841 17.61 21.85 32.31
N PRO A 842 16.67 22.32 33.16
CA PRO A 842 15.61 21.51 33.76
C PRO A 842 14.46 21.17 32.77
N ILE A 843 14.79 20.71 31.56
CA ILE A 843 13.82 20.35 30.53
C ILE A 843 13.26 18.96 30.81
N ASP A 844 11.96 18.91 31.08
CA ASP A 844 11.15 17.69 31.16
C ASP A 844 10.42 17.51 29.82
N PRO A 845 10.65 16.42 29.06
CA PRO A 845 10.03 16.24 27.75
C PRO A 845 8.50 16.09 27.84
N THR A 846 7.99 15.62 28.98
CA THR A 846 6.56 15.33 29.21
C THR A 846 5.74 16.58 29.49
N ARG A 847 6.38 17.73 29.73
CA ARG A 847 5.70 19.00 30.04
C ARG A 847 5.62 19.89 28.82
N ALA A 848 4.51 20.60 28.68
CA ALA A 848 4.28 21.52 27.57
C ALA A 848 5.17 22.77 27.64
N ILE A 849 5.47 23.26 28.85
CA ILE A 849 6.36 24.38 29.13
C ILE A 849 7.51 23.89 30.03
N SER A 850 8.73 24.40 29.80
CA SER A 850 9.94 24.08 30.59
C SER A 850 10.31 25.25 31.52
N PRO A 851 9.84 25.29 32.79
CA PRO A 851 10.00 26.47 33.64
C PRO A 851 11.46 26.67 34.06
N GLY A 852 11.96 27.90 33.92
CA GLY A 852 13.34 28.26 34.25
C GLY A 852 14.41 27.73 33.28
N ALA A 853 14.03 27.13 32.15
CA ALA A 853 14.98 26.54 31.21
C ALA A 853 15.59 27.55 30.23
N PHE A 854 14.78 28.09 29.31
CA PHE A 854 15.27 29.01 28.26
C PHE A 854 14.20 30.01 27.82
N TYR A 855 14.63 31.14 27.28
CA TYR A 855 13.81 32.18 26.67
C TYR A 855 13.65 31.92 25.17
N GLY A 856 12.45 32.10 24.63
CA GLY A 856 12.14 32.00 23.21
C GLY A 856 11.96 33.38 22.56
N ALA A 857 12.90 33.78 21.71
CA ALA A 857 12.85 35.01 20.92
C ALA A 857 12.45 34.70 19.47
N HIS A 858 11.28 35.12 19.03
CA HIS A 858 10.95 35.17 17.60
C HIS A 858 11.32 36.54 17.03
N LEU A 859 12.20 36.54 16.03
CA LEU A 859 12.57 37.73 15.26
C LEU A 859 11.97 37.61 13.86
N ARG A 860 11.23 38.65 13.43
CA ARG A 860 10.68 38.74 12.07
C ARG A 860 11.22 40.02 11.44
N LEU A 861 12.31 39.88 10.70
CA LEU A 861 13.10 40.97 10.11
C LEU A 861 13.74 40.54 8.77
N GLU A 862 13.26 39.43 8.20
CA GLU A 862 13.67 38.94 6.90
C GLU A 862 13.10 39.83 5.78
N GLN A 863 13.68 39.73 4.59
CA GLN A 863 13.41 40.65 3.49
C GLN A 863 11.94 40.67 3.03
N ASP A 864 11.21 39.56 3.17
CA ASP A 864 9.78 39.46 2.85
C ASP A 864 8.91 40.21 3.88
N ALA A 865 9.21 40.06 5.17
CA ALA A 865 8.51 40.78 6.25
C ALA A 865 8.79 42.28 6.24
N VAL A 866 10.05 42.68 6.05
CA VAL A 866 10.45 44.09 6.01
C VAL A 866 9.86 44.81 4.78
N TRP A 867 9.55 44.07 3.71
CA TRP A 867 8.83 44.59 2.55
C TRP A 867 7.31 44.67 2.77
N ALA A 868 6.71 43.65 3.42
CA ALA A 868 5.27 43.63 3.73
C ALA A 868 4.85 44.65 4.81
N TRP A 869 5.73 44.93 5.77
CA TRP A 869 5.48 45.81 6.90
C TRP A 869 6.60 46.88 6.99
N ASP A 870 6.50 47.94 6.17
CA ASP A 870 7.57 48.94 6.01
C ASP A 870 8.02 49.56 7.37
N PRO A 871 9.33 49.54 7.69
CA PRO A 871 9.88 50.11 8.94
C PRO A 871 9.63 51.61 9.19
N ALA A 872 9.16 52.37 8.20
CA ALA A 872 8.70 53.74 8.37
C ALA A 872 7.39 53.81 9.18
N GLU A 873 6.45 52.91 8.90
CA GLU A 873 5.13 52.85 9.56
C GLU A 873 5.11 51.84 10.71
N TRP A 874 5.71 50.66 10.51
CA TRP A 874 5.66 49.54 11.44
C TRP A 874 6.84 49.57 12.41
N ARG A 875 6.60 50.04 13.65
CA ARG A 875 7.66 50.28 14.65
C ARG A 875 8.62 49.10 14.78
N PHE A 876 8.08 47.90 14.95
CA PHE A 876 8.87 46.70 15.23
C PHE A 876 9.39 45.97 13.98
N SER A 877 9.17 46.49 12.78
CA SER A 877 9.97 46.11 11.59
C SER A 877 11.35 46.78 11.58
N ARG A 878 11.59 47.79 12.45
CA ARG A 878 12.93 48.34 12.68
C ARG A 878 13.71 47.42 13.61
N THR A 879 14.85 46.91 13.11
CA THR A 879 15.79 46.05 13.84
C THR A 879 16.11 46.55 15.25
N LYS A 880 16.35 47.86 15.41
CA LYS A 880 16.67 48.48 16.71
C LYS A 880 15.52 48.38 17.71
N ASP A 881 14.29 48.67 17.29
CA ASP A 881 13.11 48.60 18.15
C ASP A 881 12.85 47.15 18.58
N GLN A 882 12.85 46.20 17.64
CA GLN A 882 12.60 44.78 17.92
C GLN A 882 13.69 44.17 18.83
N PHE A 883 14.95 44.56 18.67
CA PHE A 883 16.05 44.10 19.52
C PHE A 883 16.02 44.68 20.94
N GLU A 884 15.57 45.93 21.11
CA GLU A 884 15.46 46.58 22.41
C GLU A 884 14.37 45.92 23.28
N GLU A 885 13.17 45.69 22.74
CA GLU A 885 12.08 45.06 23.52
C GLU A 885 12.43 43.62 23.90
N GLN A 886 13.03 42.84 22.99
CA GLN A 886 13.55 41.51 23.31
C GLN A 886 14.58 41.57 24.44
N TYR A 887 15.53 42.52 24.41
CA TYR A 887 16.49 42.72 25.49
C TYR A 887 15.83 43.06 26.83
N GLN A 888 14.86 43.99 26.87
CA GLN A 888 14.17 44.32 28.12
C GLN A 888 13.36 43.13 28.67
N ASN A 889 12.72 42.33 27.81
CA ASN A 889 11.97 41.15 28.25
C ASN A 889 12.87 39.98 28.67
N ILE A 890 14.04 39.80 28.04
CA ILE A 890 15.09 38.87 28.53
C ILE A 890 15.50 39.25 29.95
N ARG A 891 15.79 40.54 30.23
CA ARG A 891 16.11 41.02 31.60
C ARG A 891 14.98 40.78 32.60
N LYS A 892 13.72 41.01 32.19
CA LYS A 892 12.50 40.76 32.98
C LYS A 892 12.36 39.27 33.32
N SER A 893 12.68 38.37 32.39
CA SER A 893 12.62 36.91 32.56
C SER A 893 13.74 36.32 33.42
N ARG A 894 14.92 36.95 33.41
CA ARG A 894 16.19 36.47 34.03
C ARG A 894 16.69 35.11 33.53
N LEU A 895 16.36 34.74 32.28
CA LEU A 895 16.82 33.51 31.65
C LEU A 895 18.16 33.74 30.92
N GLU A 896 19.15 32.87 31.17
CA GLU A 896 20.50 32.98 30.58
C GLU A 896 20.61 32.35 29.19
N ILE A 897 19.76 31.39 28.82
CA ILE A 897 19.75 30.77 27.49
C ILE A 897 18.61 31.35 26.66
N VAL A 898 18.94 31.90 25.49
CA VAL A 898 18.01 32.52 24.54
C VAL A 898 18.02 31.72 23.24
N TYR A 899 16.95 30.99 23.00
CA TYR A 899 16.69 30.33 21.71
C TYR A 899 16.05 31.35 20.75
N VAL A 900 16.60 31.48 19.55
CA VAL A 900 16.11 32.42 18.53
C VAL A 900 15.50 31.68 17.34
N ALA A 901 14.26 32.02 17.01
CA ALA A 901 13.63 31.73 15.72
C ALA A 901 13.79 32.94 14.80
N SER A 902 14.35 32.71 13.62
CA SER A 902 14.53 33.68 12.53
C SER A 902 14.86 32.89 11.27
N GLY A 903 14.27 33.25 10.13
CA GLY A 903 14.64 32.73 8.83
C GLY A 903 16.01 33.23 8.36
N ASP A 904 16.43 34.43 8.80
CA ASP A 904 17.74 34.99 8.49
C ASP A 904 18.75 34.80 9.64
N ARG A 905 19.83 34.05 9.37
CA ARG A 905 20.96 33.85 10.28
C ARG A 905 21.78 35.14 10.50
N SER A 906 21.75 36.09 9.56
CA SER A 906 22.42 37.39 9.68
C SER A 906 21.75 38.28 10.73
N VAL A 907 20.42 38.26 10.82
CA VAL A 907 19.64 38.92 11.86
C VAL A 907 19.97 38.33 13.24
N VAL A 908 20.07 36.99 13.37
CA VAL A 908 20.46 36.35 14.63
C VAL A 908 21.86 36.76 15.08
N ALA A 909 22.82 36.81 14.15
CA ALA A 909 24.19 37.25 14.45
C ALA A 909 24.23 38.70 14.94
N GLN A 910 23.47 39.60 14.30
CA GLN A 910 23.32 41.00 14.71
C GLN A 910 22.65 41.12 16.09
N PHE A 911 21.58 40.35 16.35
CA PHE A 911 20.90 40.33 17.65
C PHE A 911 21.84 39.86 18.76
N ALA A 912 22.59 38.78 18.54
CA ALA A 912 23.55 38.26 19.50
C ALA A 912 24.71 39.25 19.77
N GLN A 913 25.14 40.03 18.77
CA GLN A 913 26.12 41.11 18.96
C GLN A 913 25.54 42.29 19.75
N TYR A 914 24.33 42.74 19.41
CA TYR A 914 23.62 43.80 20.11
C TYR A 914 23.40 43.44 21.58
N LEU A 915 22.93 42.22 21.86
CA LEU A 915 22.63 41.75 23.21
C LEU A 915 23.90 41.68 24.08
N ARG A 916 25.02 41.15 23.54
CA ARG A 916 26.32 41.18 24.22
C ARG A 916 26.79 42.61 24.53
N ALA A 917 26.64 43.54 23.58
CA ALA A 917 27.02 44.93 23.78
C ALA A 917 26.15 45.63 24.86
N ARG A 918 24.84 45.35 24.87
CA ARG A 918 23.92 45.86 25.89
C ARG A 918 24.26 45.35 27.29
N LEU A 919 24.36 44.04 27.48
CA LEU A 919 24.64 43.42 28.78
C LEU A 919 26.02 43.84 29.33
N SER A 920 27.01 44.04 28.45
CA SER A 920 28.34 44.56 28.84
C SER A 920 28.32 46.03 29.34
N SER A 921 27.21 46.75 29.14
CA SER A 921 27.03 48.13 29.62
C SER A 921 26.23 48.24 30.92
N GLU A 922 25.78 47.13 31.50
CA GLU A 922 25.00 47.15 32.75
C GLU A 922 25.89 47.30 34.01
N PRO A 923 25.41 48.05 35.04
CA PRO A 923 26.07 48.12 36.33
C PRO A 923 26.05 46.76 37.07
N ASP A 924 26.82 46.65 38.15
CA ASP A 924 26.85 45.43 38.99
C ASP A 924 25.45 45.02 39.47
N GLY A 925 25.04 43.81 39.07
CA GLY A 925 23.73 43.22 39.40
C GLY A 925 22.89 42.79 38.18
N GLY A 926 23.23 43.22 36.97
CA GLY A 926 22.57 42.77 35.73
C GLY A 926 22.92 41.31 35.33
N LEU A 927 22.18 40.74 34.36
CA LEU A 927 22.56 39.46 33.76
C LEU A 927 23.85 39.63 32.96
N ARG A 928 24.86 38.80 33.22
CA ARG A 928 26.19 38.91 32.58
C ARG A 928 26.53 37.82 31.58
N ASN A 929 25.80 36.70 31.57
CA ASN A 929 26.20 35.50 30.83
C ASN A 929 25.09 34.95 29.90
N VAL A 930 24.41 35.84 29.16
CA VAL A 930 23.33 35.42 28.26
C VAL A 930 23.91 34.81 26.97
N THR A 931 23.53 33.56 26.68
CA THR A 931 23.95 32.81 25.49
C THR A 931 22.81 32.72 24.48
N VAL A 932 23.07 33.16 23.25
CA VAL A 932 22.12 33.07 22.12
C VAL A 932 22.41 31.82 21.30
N VAL A 933 21.37 31.03 21.01
CA VAL A 933 21.44 29.77 20.25
C VAL A 933 20.26 29.60 19.30
N THR A 934 20.42 28.77 18.29
CA THR A 934 19.37 28.31 17.36
C THR A 934 19.45 26.79 17.16
N LYS A 935 18.45 26.20 16.49
CA LYS A 935 18.54 24.83 15.95
C LYS A 935 19.83 24.55 15.14
N HIS A 936 20.42 25.58 14.52
CA HIS A 936 21.66 25.49 13.74
C HIS A 936 22.94 25.57 14.58
N ASP A 937 22.85 25.86 15.88
CA ASP A 937 23.98 25.82 16.83
C ASP A 937 23.91 24.57 17.72
N LEU A 938 22.68 24.10 17.98
CA LEU A 938 22.37 22.99 18.88
C LEU A 938 22.46 21.60 18.23
N LEU A 939 22.17 21.47 16.93
CA LEU A 939 22.35 20.20 16.22
C LEU A 939 23.81 20.04 15.72
N PRO A 940 24.56 19.02 16.20
CA PRO A 940 25.93 18.75 15.74
C PRO A 940 25.97 18.36 14.27
N GLN A 941 27.13 18.37 13.61
CA GLN A 941 27.24 18.03 12.18
C GLN A 941 27.14 16.50 11.93
N ASP A 942 25.94 15.95 12.12
CA ASP A 942 25.64 14.52 12.18
C ASP A 942 24.59 14.09 11.12
N GLY A 943 23.73 13.10 11.41
CA GLY A 943 22.54 12.81 10.61
C GLY A 943 21.41 13.83 10.80
N ALA A 944 21.13 14.26 12.03
CA ALA A 944 20.05 15.19 12.35
C ALA A 944 20.25 16.57 11.70
N ARG A 945 21.48 17.10 11.72
CA ARG A 945 21.75 18.37 11.05
C ARG A 945 21.61 18.30 9.54
N ARG A 946 22.14 17.25 8.89
CA ARG A 946 21.96 17.07 7.43
C ARG A 946 20.50 16.91 7.04
N ARG A 947 19.65 16.33 7.91
CA ARG A 947 18.19 16.31 7.74
C ARG A 947 17.58 17.71 7.89
N LEU A 948 17.99 18.51 8.89
CA LEU A 948 17.51 19.89 9.05
C LEU A 948 17.89 20.80 7.85
N ASP A 949 19.15 20.80 7.42
CA ASP A 949 19.62 21.64 6.31
C ASP A 949 19.03 21.20 4.94
N ALA A 950 18.38 20.03 4.86
CA ALA A 950 17.65 19.55 3.67
C ALA A 950 16.16 19.95 3.65
N LEU A 951 15.60 20.46 4.76
CA LEU A 951 14.23 20.96 4.82
C LEU A 951 14.12 22.36 4.19
N THR A 952 12.97 22.64 3.57
CA THR A 952 12.65 23.98 3.03
C THR A 952 12.44 25.01 4.14
N PHE A 953 12.39 26.30 3.79
CA PHE A 953 12.22 27.42 4.72
C PHE A 953 11.06 27.21 5.71
N ASP A 954 9.84 27.02 5.23
CA ASP A 954 8.65 26.81 6.07
C ASP A 954 8.72 25.51 6.88
N GLN A 955 9.32 24.44 6.32
CA GLN A 955 9.54 23.18 7.05
C GLN A 955 10.57 23.32 8.18
N GLN A 956 11.60 24.16 8.02
CA GLN A 956 12.53 24.49 9.10
C GLN A 956 11.86 25.33 10.19
N ALA A 957 10.85 26.15 9.85
CA ALA A 957 10.09 26.93 10.83
C ALA A 957 9.23 26.04 11.76
N LEU A 958 8.79 24.85 11.30
CA LEU A 958 8.07 23.88 12.14
C LEU A 958 8.89 23.45 13.37
N VAL A 959 10.21 23.28 13.21
CA VAL A 959 11.12 23.01 14.32
C VAL A 959 11.10 24.16 15.32
N ASP A 960 11.05 25.42 14.86
CA ASP A 960 11.02 26.58 15.75
C ASP A 960 9.70 26.69 16.53
N PHE A 961 8.54 26.47 15.89
CA PHE A 961 7.24 26.45 16.60
C PHE A 961 7.28 25.50 17.81
N LEU A 962 7.75 24.27 17.58
CA LEU A 962 7.84 23.23 18.60
C LEU A 962 8.81 23.56 19.74
N ILE A 963 9.92 24.26 19.47
CA ILE A 963 10.81 24.76 20.53
C ILE A 963 10.19 25.93 21.29
N MET A 964 9.50 26.84 20.60
CA MET A 964 8.87 28.01 21.22
C MET A 964 7.67 27.63 22.10
N PHE A 965 6.90 26.59 21.76
CA PHE A 965 5.90 26.02 22.67
C PHE A 965 6.53 25.59 24.01
N LYS A 966 7.73 24.98 24.00
CA LYS A 966 8.44 24.50 25.21
C LYS A 966 9.14 25.59 26.04
N ALA A 967 9.33 26.80 25.53
CA ALA A 967 10.13 27.86 26.18
C ALA A 967 9.57 28.27 27.56
N SER A 968 10.43 28.68 28.49
CA SER A 968 9.99 29.17 29.81
C SER A 968 9.27 30.52 29.73
N ALA A 969 9.69 31.37 28.80
CA ALA A 969 9.07 32.64 28.45
C ALA A 969 9.27 32.87 26.95
N PHE A 970 8.29 33.46 26.27
CA PHE A 970 8.28 33.64 24.82
C PHE A 970 7.92 35.07 24.42
N MET A 971 8.56 35.62 23.38
CA MET A 971 8.18 36.89 22.77
C MET A 971 8.36 36.92 21.25
N GLY A 972 7.38 37.53 20.57
CA GLY A 972 7.45 37.88 19.14
C GLY A 972 6.58 39.09 18.79
N VAL A 973 6.55 39.46 17.50
CA VAL A 973 5.95 40.70 17.00
C VAL A 973 4.49 40.54 16.53
N ALA A 974 3.64 41.54 16.77
CA ALA A 974 2.18 41.41 16.59
C ALA A 974 1.72 41.28 15.13
N HIS A 975 2.49 41.77 14.15
CA HIS A 975 2.14 41.70 12.73
C HIS A 975 2.40 40.31 12.10
N SER A 976 2.83 39.30 12.87
CA SER A 976 3.18 37.98 12.35
C SER A 976 2.33 36.89 12.99
N SER A 977 1.70 36.02 12.19
CA SER A 977 0.87 34.93 12.70
C SER A 977 1.68 33.77 13.33
N PHE A 978 3.00 33.68 13.11
CA PHE A 978 3.87 32.73 13.82
C PHE A 978 3.81 32.93 15.35
N PRO A 979 4.19 34.10 15.91
CA PRO A 979 4.19 34.31 17.36
C PRO A 979 2.79 34.31 17.95
N TRP A 980 1.74 34.65 17.19
CA TRP A 980 0.36 34.49 17.65
C TRP A 980 -0.04 33.02 17.80
N THR A 981 0.24 32.17 16.81
CA THR A 981 0.01 30.72 16.93
C THR A 981 0.75 30.14 18.15
N VAL A 982 2.00 30.58 18.39
CA VAL A 982 2.76 30.19 19.59
C VAL A 982 2.14 30.73 20.88
N ALA A 983 1.74 32.00 20.91
CA ALA A 983 1.22 32.65 22.12
C ALA A 983 -0.14 32.08 22.53
N LEU A 984 -1.06 31.89 21.58
CA LEU A 984 -2.42 31.35 21.84
C LEU A 984 -2.34 29.90 22.35
N ARG A 985 -1.54 29.03 21.72
CA ARG A 985 -1.29 27.64 22.18
C ARG A 985 -0.61 27.56 23.55
N ARG A 986 0.06 28.62 24.00
CA ARG A 986 0.60 28.75 25.36
C ARG A 986 -0.39 29.39 26.34
N HIS A 987 -1.38 30.13 25.84
CA HIS A 987 -2.42 30.80 26.62
C HIS A 987 -3.45 29.81 27.18
N GLU A 988 -3.66 28.65 26.54
CA GLU A 988 -4.36 27.47 27.11
C GLU A 988 -3.90 27.06 28.51
N LEU A 989 -2.66 27.40 28.88
CA LEU A 989 -2.07 27.12 30.19
C LEU A 989 -2.10 28.33 31.14
N SER A 990 -2.46 29.52 30.66
CA SER A 990 -2.45 30.76 31.44
C SER A 990 -3.56 30.77 32.48
N ARG A 991 -3.29 31.43 33.61
CA ARG A 991 -4.32 31.75 34.62
C ARG A 991 -5.19 32.96 34.26
N TYR A 992 -4.89 33.66 33.16
CA TYR A 992 -5.71 34.76 32.64
C TYR A 992 -6.52 34.25 31.44
N ALA A 993 -7.81 34.60 31.37
CA ALA A 993 -8.71 34.19 30.28
C ALA A 993 -8.93 35.26 29.20
N ALA A 994 -8.38 36.46 29.40
CA ALA A 994 -8.31 37.50 28.39
C ALA A 994 -6.87 37.60 27.89
N TYR A 995 -6.66 38.08 26.66
CA TYR A 995 -5.30 38.24 26.13
C TYR A 995 -4.59 39.49 26.66
N ALA A 996 -5.28 40.62 26.72
CA ALA A 996 -4.74 41.93 27.11
C ALA A 996 -4.58 42.08 28.64
N ASN A 997 -3.52 41.50 29.21
CA ASN A 997 -3.19 41.61 30.64
C ASN A 997 -1.83 42.25 30.91
N ARG A 998 -1.46 42.29 32.21
CA ARG A 998 -0.15 42.61 32.79
C ARG A 998 0.46 43.98 32.47
N GLY A 999 -0.16 44.77 31.59
CA GLY A 999 0.30 46.09 31.17
C GLY A 999 0.37 46.27 29.65
N SER A 1000 0.22 45.20 28.87
CA SER A 1000 -0.01 45.28 27.42
C SER A 1000 -1.50 45.39 27.12
N ASP A 1001 -1.85 46.11 26.06
CA ASP A 1001 -3.19 46.10 25.46
C ASP A 1001 -3.28 45.15 24.25
N ILE A 1002 -2.27 44.31 24.00
CA ILE A 1002 -2.28 43.21 23.02
C ILE A 1002 -2.37 41.86 23.76
N LEU A 1003 -1.22 41.22 24.04
CA LEU A 1003 -1.13 39.94 24.75
C LEU A 1003 0.13 39.92 25.63
N GLU A 1004 -0.05 39.89 26.95
CA GLU A 1004 0.99 39.52 27.91
C GLU A 1004 0.38 38.67 29.03
N ASP A 1005 0.93 37.48 29.23
CA ASP A 1005 0.58 36.56 30.33
C ASP A 1005 1.85 36.11 31.08
N GLU A 1006 1.81 35.02 31.87
CA GLU A 1006 2.99 34.47 32.56
C GLU A 1006 4.01 33.75 31.66
N TYR A 1007 3.64 33.39 30.43
CA TYR A 1007 4.41 32.57 29.51
C TYR A 1007 4.78 33.29 28.20
N SER A 1008 3.95 34.22 27.74
CA SER A 1008 3.98 34.78 26.39
C SER A 1008 3.86 36.31 26.42
N THR A 1009 4.48 36.97 25.45
CA THR A 1009 4.36 38.41 25.23
C THR A 1009 4.36 38.70 23.74
N ILE A 1010 3.27 39.26 23.22
CA ILE A 1010 3.27 39.90 21.91
C ILE A 1010 3.81 41.32 22.11
N MET A 1011 4.81 41.70 21.32
CA MET A 1011 5.63 42.90 21.50
C MET A 1011 4.84 44.20 21.28
N GLY A 1012 4.98 45.14 22.21
CA GLY A 1012 4.42 46.50 22.12
C GLY A 1012 2.96 46.63 22.54
N MET A 1013 2.37 47.76 22.16
CA MET A 1013 0.98 48.14 22.41
C MET A 1013 0.22 48.26 21.07
N ARG A 1014 -1.11 48.20 21.05
CA ARG A 1014 -1.91 48.39 19.81
C ARG A 1014 -1.62 49.73 19.13
N ALA A 1015 -1.22 50.74 19.91
CA ALA A 1015 -0.80 52.06 19.42
C ALA A 1015 0.61 52.11 18.76
N ASP A 1016 1.44 51.06 18.87
CA ASP A 1016 2.73 50.95 18.16
C ASP A 1016 2.57 50.42 16.71
N TYR A 1017 1.37 50.00 16.31
CA TYR A 1017 1.06 49.38 15.02
C TYR A 1017 0.01 50.22 14.26
N PRO A 1018 0.13 50.43 12.94
CA PRO A 1018 -0.90 51.11 12.14
C PRO A 1018 -2.26 50.39 12.22
N TYR A 1019 -2.21 49.06 12.24
CA TYR A 1019 -3.28 48.18 12.70
C TYR A 1019 -2.64 46.89 13.25
N VAL A 1020 -3.30 46.25 14.21
CA VAL A 1020 -3.01 44.85 14.56
C VAL A 1020 -4.07 43.99 13.86
N ASP A 1021 -3.69 42.84 13.32
CA ASP A 1021 -4.64 41.86 12.83
C ASP A 1021 -5.26 41.06 13.99
N PRO A 1022 -6.58 40.78 13.96
CA PRO A 1022 -7.35 40.16 15.05
C PRO A 1022 -7.08 38.66 15.20
N PHE A 1023 -5.79 38.28 15.26
CA PHE A 1023 -5.34 36.90 15.41
C PHE A 1023 -5.85 36.27 16.71
N GLU A 1024 -6.10 37.07 17.74
CA GLU A 1024 -6.68 36.63 19.01
C GLU A 1024 -8.17 36.20 18.92
N TYR A 1025 -8.85 36.48 17.81
CA TYR A 1025 -10.22 36.03 17.53
C TYR A 1025 -10.31 35.15 16.26
N GLY A 1026 -9.34 35.26 15.35
CA GLY A 1026 -9.37 34.63 14.03
C GLY A 1026 -8.43 33.44 13.82
N LEU A 1027 -7.55 33.11 14.76
CA LEU A 1027 -6.67 31.92 14.71
C LEU A 1027 -7.06 30.88 15.77
N TRP A 1028 -7.19 29.61 15.37
CA TRP A 1028 -7.22 28.52 16.36
C TRP A 1028 -5.81 28.31 16.95
N PRO A 1029 -5.68 28.13 18.28
CA PRO A 1029 -4.44 27.72 18.94
C PRO A 1029 -3.77 26.51 18.27
#